data_AF-E6PM24-F1
#
_entry.id   AF-E6PM24-F1
#
_cell.length_a   1.000
_cell.length_b   1.000
_cell.length_c   1.000
_cell.angle_alpha   90.00
_cell.angle_beta   90.00
_cell.angle_gamma   90.00
#
_symmetry.space_group_name_H-M   'P 1'
#
loop_
_entity.id
_entity.type
_entity.pdbx_description
1 polymer ?
#
loop_
_entity_poly.entity_id
_entity_poly.type
_entity_poly.pdbx_seq_one_letter_code
_entity_poly.pdbx_strand_id
1 'polypeptide(L)'
;MRIAALLAILLLGLLAYWPGLAGGYVFDDFGNLVDNAAFAQTALHAHFWHAIWSGHAGPLDRPLSMLSFAAQMVFTGMNPWPLKLGNVLLHLFNGWLVWLLSARVLGWLERQQPAGRVKPASAHTAEQALPAPPEGQPALGRSGGWLVSAPTLALLVTAAWVLAPIQLTAVLYVVQREEALASCFVLLGLLAYWHGRMRLIEGRRGAMAWIWGSLALGTVLAVLAKETGVMLPAYAFVLEWVVLRGVLAGANGAGPGLPIPQPPPHPNPPHAWGGGVLLQGSEPQAAAPNPPRAWGGGVLSSPTRGGCREGDGEGGAFSPHPRVGAAGRRVVGRRFQAINPLIPVYLVLLFIPGVLGLAWLLPSALNGSAYAARPFTLSERLLTEGRVMVDYLRWIILPTPNALSLYHDDLRVSTGWLSPWTTAASWAFLAALLAAALWLRKRLPLFAFGVLWFFAGQSLLSTFVPLELVYEHRNYLPDWGVFLALFGLLFTWSPPDKERRGTLRLLTVGGMAALIALYGLFTVLRAQVWGNPYRLAYFEATTHPRSPRASYDLGRMMLIMAKGTDSTLFQFGMRQMEQGALLPGADLQPLQALVFMAAKNSLPVQPRWWAEMQHTIATSPMSAEDVGSLYSLIQCGINGVCRYTPSDLQQLGGVIAFAVQRNPNRPDLITLQANFAANLVHDNPLAYHLMLRAVALDPGKYDYWKNLVVMQMAAGLYGDAGHVLERMRELDRFGIHRDEIRKLAGELAEKAALASKASPPPNLPHGVGEEKTALRDAREAPPNLLHGVGEERTALRDARGAHPDLSYGVGEEQKDSSSTSPSRPPRPVVDVRTLPPHAWGGPGRGLGKAGVGSSP
;
A
#
# COMPACT_ATOMS: atom_id res chain seq x y z
N MET A 1 -12.29 28.85 17.13
CA MET A 1 -13.34 28.18 16.34
C MET A 1 -12.78 27.16 15.33
N ARG A 2 -11.86 27.52 14.41
CA ARG A 2 -11.39 26.59 13.35
C ARG A 2 -10.64 25.35 13.85
N ILE A 3 -9.75 25.52 14.84
CA ILE A 3 -9.02 24.40 15.45
C ILE A 3 -9.99 23.46 16.18
N ALA A 4 -10.97 24.00 16.91
CA ALA A 4 -12.00 23.19 17.57
C ALA A 4 -12.81 22.35 16.58
N ALA A 5 -13.20 22.93 15.43
CA ALA A 5 -13.90 22.19 14.38
C ALA A 5 -13.04 21.06 13.80
N LEU A 6 -11.74 21.30 13.58
CA LEU A 6 -10.81 20.26 13.16
C LEU A 6 -10.69 19.14 14.21
N LEU A 7 -10.50 19.48 15.48
CA LEU A 7 -10.41 18.49 16.56
C LEU A 7 -11.70 17.65 16.65
N ALA A 8 -12.87 18.26 16.43
CA ALA A 8 -14.13 17.52 16.35
C ALA A 8 -14.16 16.54 15.16
N ILE A 9 -13.69 16.94 13.97
CA ILE A 9 -13.58 16.04 12.81
C ILE A 9 -12.64 14.86 13.11
N LEU A 10 -11.49 15.12 13.73
CA LEU A 10 -10.53 14.07 14.08
C LEU A 10 -11.08 13.12 15.15
N LEU A 11 -11.82 13.65 16.14
CA LEU A 11 -12.51 12.83 17.14
C LEU A 11 -13.60 11.97 16.49
N LEU A 12 -14.40 12.53 15.57
CA LEU A 12 -15.38 11.75 14.82
C LEU A 12 -14.71 10.66 13.99
N GLY A 13 -13.55 10.93 13.37
CA GLY A 13 -12.74 9.93 12.70
C GLY A 13 -12.32 8.79 13.65
N LEU A 14 -11.78 9.12 14.82
CA LEU A 14 -11.41 8.12 15.85
C LEU A 14 -12.60 7.23 16.23
N LEU A 15 -13.75 7.85 16.52
CA LEU A 15 -14.98 7.14 16.89
C LEU A 15 -15.51 6.27 15.74
N ALA A 16 -15.37 6.72 14.49
CA ALA A 16 -15.82 5.98 13.32
C ALA A 16 -15.05 4.67 13.11
N TYR A 17 -13.72 4.69 13.30
CA TYR A 17 -12.87 3.50 13.16
C TYR A 17 -12.81 2.62 14.41
N TRP A 18 -13.22 3.13 15.57
CA TRP A 18 -13.14 2.43 16.86
C TRP A 18 -13.66 0.99 16.87
N PRO A 19 -14.83 0.67 16.26
CA PRO A 19 -15.35 -0.69 16.26
C PRO A 19 -14.46 -1.70 15.54
N GLY A 20 -13.62 -1.24 14.60
CA GLY A 20 -12.73 -2.08 13.81
C GLY A 20 -11.45 -2.51 14.51
N LEU A 21 -11.12 -1.89 15.64
CA LEU A 21 -9.91 -2.21 16.41
C LEU A 21 -9.92 -3.64 16.98
N ALA A 22 -11.11 -4.21 17.21
CA ALA A 22 -11.27 -5.58 17.72
C ALA A 22 -10.99 -6.66 16.66
N GLY A 23 -10.84 -6.30 15.39
CA GLY A 23 -10.60 -7.24 14.30
C GLY A 23 -9.20 -7.85 14.32
N GLY A 24 -9.06 -9.06 13.78
CA GLY A 24 -7.78 -9.76 13.64
C GLY A 24 -6.94 -9.31 12.45
N TYR A 25 -5.86 -10.06 12.19
CA TYR A 25 -5.02 -9.97 10.99
C TYR A 25 -5.75 -10.52 9.77
N VAL A 26 -5.47 -9.98 8.59
CA VAL A 26 -6.03 -10.41 7.30
C VAL A 26 -4.92 -10.45 6.23
N PHE A 27 -5.02 -11.34 5.25
CA PHE A 27 -4.14 -11.38 4.06
C PHE A 27 -2.63 -11.22 4.36
N ASP A 28 -1.98 -10.21 3.80
CA ASP A 28 -0.55 -9.95 3.82
C ASP A 28 -0.03 -9.60 5.23
N ASP A 29 -0.93 -9.38 6.20
CA ASP A 29 -0.56 -9.31 7.61
C ASP A 29 0.15 -10.60 8.05
N PHE A 30 -0.29 -11.76 7.53
CA PHE A 30 0.28 -13.05 7.92
C PHE A 30 1.72 -13.18 7.44
N GLY A 31 1.95 -13.10 6.13
CA GLY A 31 3.30 -13.25 5.56
C GLY A 31 4.30 -12.17 6.01
N ASN A 32 3.85 -10.91 6.18
CA ASN A 32 4.76 -9.83 6.55
C ASN A 32 5.02 -9.74 8.06
N LEU A 33 4.02 -10.07 8.90
CA LEU A 33 4.09 -9.84 10.35
C LEU A 33 3.94 -11.13 11.16
N VAL A 34 2.86 -11.90 10.96
CA VAL A 34 2.52 -13.04 11.86
C VAL A 34 3.48 -14.22 11.70
N ASP A 35 3.75 -14.61 10.46
CA ASP A 35 4.57 -15.76 10.10
C ASP A 35 6.06 -15.38 9.96
N ASN A 36 6.37 -14.09 10.13
CA ASN A 36 7.72 -13.56 10.02
C ASN A 36 8.48 -13.78 11.34
N ALA A 37 9.44 -14.70 11.31
CA ALA A 37 10.25 -15.08 12.48
C ALA A 37 10.99 -13.89 13.12
N ALA A 38 11.29 -12.82 12.38
CA ALA A 38 11.94 -11.63 12.93
C ALA A 38 11.05 -10.86 13.94
N PHE A 39 9.73 -11.03 13.86
CA PHE A 39 8.77 -10.45 14.80
C PHE A 39 8.41 -11.39 15.97
N ALA A 40 8.99 -12.59 16.02
CA ALA A 40 8.91 -13.43 17.22
C ALA A 40 9.50 -12.66 18.40
N GLN A 41 8.80 -12.60 19.54
CA GLN A 41 9.09 -11.66 20.62
C GLN A 41 10.54 -11.74 21.13
N THR A 42 11.05 -12.96 21.32
CA THR A 42 12.44 -13.21 21.72
C THR A 42 13.45 -12.72 20.68
N ALA A 43 13.17 -12.96 19.39
CA ALA A 43 14.00 -12.49 18.29
C ALA A 43 13.98 -10.97 18.15
N LEU A 44 12.81 -10.32 18.33
CA LEU A 44 12.67 -8.88 18.22
C LEU A 44 13.45 -8.12 19.30
N HIS A 45 13.48 -8.64 20.53
CA HIS A 45 14.27 -8.06 21.62
C HIS A 45 15.78 -8.28 21.45
N ALA A 46 16.20 -9.42 20.91
CA ALA A 46 17.61 -9.75 20.73
C ALA A 46 18.23 -9.15 19.44
N HIS A 47 17.44 -9.08 18.37
CA HIS A 47 17.88 -8.76 17.01
C HIS A 47 16.92 -7.78 16.32
N PHE A 48 16.57 -6.69 17.00
CA PHE A 48 15.65 -5.64 16.50
C PHE A 48 15.94 -5.20 15.05
N TRP A 49 17.21 -5.04 14.70
CA TRP A 49 17.62 -4.59 13.37
C TRP A 49 17.26 -5.57 12.24
N HIS A 50 17.14 -6.87 12.53
CA HIS A 50 16.72 -7.85 11.52
C HIS A 50 15.25 -7.66 11.11
N ALA A 51 14.39 -7.26 12.04
CA ALA A 51 12.97 -7.02 11.75
C ALA A 51 12.77 -5.87 10.74
N ILE A 52 13.71 -4.93 10.64
CA ILE A 52 13.63 -3.80 9.69
C ILE A 52 13.81 -4.29 8.25
N TRP A 53 14.65 -5.28 8.02
CA TRP A 53 14.98 -5.79 6.69
C TRP A 53 14.31 -7.13 6.38
N SER A 54 13.36 -7.56 7.22
CA SER A 54 12.64 -8.82 7.06
C SER A 54 11.31 -8.66 6.32
N GLY A 55 11.05 -7.50 5.71
CA GLY A 55 9.90 -7.32 4.83
C GLY A 55 10.08 -8.15 3.57
N HIS A 56 8.98 -8.66 3.02
CA HIS A 56 8.99 -9.43 1.76
C HIS A 56 8.08 -8.78 0.70
N ALA A 57 7.57 -7.58 1.01
CA ALA A 57 6.65 -6.86 0.17
C ALA A 57 7.38 -5.82 -0.68
N GLY A 58 7.48 -6.09 -1.98
CA GLY A 58 8.12 -5.20 -2.96
C GLY A 58 9.65 -5.30 -3.00
N PRO A 59 10.31 -4.58 -3.93
CA PRO A 59 11.74 -4.76 -4.24
C PRO A 59 12.70 -4.15 -3.22
N LEU A 60 12.20 -3.37 -2.25
CA LEU A 60 13.01 -2.68 -1.25
C LEU A 60 12.72 -3.15 0.19
N ASP A 61 11.87 -4.16 0.37
CA ASP A 61 11.52 -4.76 1.67
C ASP A 61 10.90 -3.79 2.71
N ARG A 62 10.56 -2.56 2.29
CA ARG A 62 9.81 -1.54 3.05
C ARG A 62 10.34 -1.31 4.47
N PRO A 63 11.63 -0.97 4.65
CA PRO A 63 12.27 -0.97 5.95
C PRO A 63 11.70 0.06 6.93
N LEU A 64 11.18 1.19 6.45
CA LEU A 64 10.60 2.19 7.34
C LEU A 64 9.23 1.75 7.89
N SER A 65 8.46 1.01 7.09
CA SER A 65 7.22 0.37 7.54
C SER A 65 7.53 -0.72 8.57
N MET A 66 8.50 -1.58 8.27
CA MET A 66 8.90 -2.64 9.19
C MET A 66 9.48 -2.09 10.51
N LEU A 67 10.30 -1.03 10.44
CA LEU A 67 10.76 -0.28 11.62
C LEU A 67 9.59 0.21 12.47
N SER A 68 8.54 0.75 11.84
CA SER A 68 7.36 1.26 12.56
C SER A 68 6.58 0.15 13.28
N PHE A 69 6.52 -1.06 12.71
CA PHE A 69 5.94 -2.22 13.37
C PHE A 69 6.85 -2.72 14.49
N ALA A 70 8.14 -2.90 14.23
CA ALA A 70 9.13 -3.37 15.19
C ALA A 70 9.14 -2.48 16.43
N ALA A 71 9.22 -1.16 16.24
CA ALA A 71 9.20 -0.18 17.32
C ALA A 71 7.95 -0.27 18.20
N GLN A 72 6.79 -0.60 17.62
CA GLN A 72 5.54 -0.72 18.39
C GLN A 72 5.38 -2.11 19.04
N MET A 73 5.72 -3.18 18.33
CA MET A 73 5.58 -4.57 18.79
C MET A 73 6.52 -4.89 19.94
N VAL A 74 7.65 -4.18 20.07
CA VAL A 74 8.51 -4.24 21.27
C VAL A 74 7.73 -3.95 22.56
N PHE A 75 6.73 -3.06 22.52
CA PHE A 75 5.94 -2.69 23.70
C PHE A 75 4.58 -3.40 23.77
N THR A 76 3.99 -3.70 22.63
CA THR A 76 2.59 -4.16 22.54
C THR A 76 2.44 -5.63 22.15
N GLY A 77 3.54 -6.29 21.80
CA GLY A 77 3.54 -7.63 21.23
C GLY A 77 2.78 -7.70 19.89
N MET A 78 2.35 -8.90 19.54
CA MET A 78 1.61 -9.19 18.30
C MET A 78 0.09 -8.99 18.45
N ASN A 79 -0.37 -8.18 19.39
CA ASN A 79 -1.80 -7.91 19.53
C ASN A 79 -2.25 -6.97 18.39
N PRO A 80 -3.23 -7.36 17.54
CA PRO A 80 -3.67 -6.52 16.44
C PRO A 80 -4.36 -5.22 16.89
N TRP A 81 -4.99 -5.20 18.06
CA TRP A 81 -5.72 -4.03 18.56
C TRP A 81 -4.84 -2.76 18.66
N PRO A 82 -3.69 -2.77 19.38
CA PRO A 82 -2.82 -1.60 19.46
C PRO A 82 -2.19 -1.24 18.12
N LEU A 83 -1.93 -2.22 17.25
CA LEU A 83 -1.40 -1.96 15.90
C LEU A 83 -2.41 -1.21 15.03
N LYS A 84 -3.67 -1.63 15.03
CA LYS A 84 -4.77 -0.93 14.36
C LYS A 84 -5.00 0.46 14.96
N LEU A 85 -4.91 0.60 16.28
CA LEU A 85 -4.99 1.93 16.91
C LEU A 85 -3.86 2.84 16.42
N GLY A 86 -2.63 2.32 16.30
CA GLY A 86 -1.50 3.04 15.71
C GLY A 86 -1.79 3.55 14.29
N ASN A 87 -2.42 2.72 13.46
CA ASN A 87 -2.83 3.10 12.11
C ASN A 87 -3.93 4.18 12.12
N VAL A 88 -4.93 4.06 13.00
CA VAL A 88 -5.98 5.08 13.16
C VAL A 88 -5.37 6.41 13.57
N LEU A 89 -4.45 6.43 14.54
CA LEU A 89 -3.76 7.66 14.97
C LEU A 89 -2.93 8.27 13.84
N LEU A 90 -2.24 7.44 13.05
CA LEU A 90 -1.51 7.88 11.86
C LEU A 90 -2.44 8.46 10.80
N HIS A 91 -3.62 7.87 10.59
CA HIS A 91 -4.65 8.39 9.68
C HIS A 91 -5.18 9.76 10.14
N LEU A 92 -5.44 9.94 11.44
CA LEU A 92 -5.87 11.23 12.00
C LEU A 92 -4.77 12.29 11.88
N PHE A 93 -3.51 11.91 12.08
CA PHE A 93 -2.37 12.79 11.85
C PHE A 93 -2.28 13.21 10.37
N ASN A 94 -2.45 12.26 9.45
CA ASN A 94 -2.58 12.57 8.02
C ASN A 94 -3.76 13.49 7.73
N GLY A 95 -4.91 13.31 8.40
CA GLY A 95 -6.05 14.22 8.30
C GLY A 95 -5.71 15.67 8.71
N TRP A 96 -4.90 15.85 9.74
CA TRP A 96 -4.36 17.18 10.11
C TRP A 96 -3.45 17.75 9.02
N LEU A 97 -2.56 16.94 8.43
CA LEU A 97 -1.69 17.37 7.32
C LEU A 97 -2.50 17.72 6.06
N VAL A 98 -3.51 16.92 5.71
CA VAL A 98 -4.46 17.17 4.63
C VAL A 98 -5.18 18.51 4.83
N TRP A 99 -5.63 18.80 6.06
CA TRP A 99 -6.21 20.11 6.39
C TRP A 99 -5.21 21.25 6.19
N LEU A 100 -3.97 21.10 6.67
CA LEU A 100 -2.91 22.10 6.51
C LEU A 100 -2.57 22.40 5.05
N LEU A 101 -2.53 21.37 4.21
CA LEU A 101 -2.26 21.51 2.77
C LEU A 101 -3.46 22.14 2.06
N SER A 102 -4.68 21.66 2.35
CA SER A 102 -5.93 22.22 1.82
C SER A 102 -6.07 23.70 2.15
N ALA A 103 -5.82 24.10 3.40
CA ALA A 103 -5.89 25.49 3.84
C ALA A 103 -4.89 26.39 3.09
N ARG A 104 -3.70 25.88 2.78
CA ARG A 104 -2.67 26.60 1.99
C ARG A 104 -3.07 26.76 0.54
N VAL A 105 -3.47 25.67 -0.13
CA VAL A 105 -3.89 25.67 -1.53
C VAL A 105 -5.11 26.55 -1.73
N LEU A 106 -6.16 26.35 -0.94
CA LEU A 106 -7.41 27.09 -1.05
C LEU A 106 -7.21 28.57 -0.70
N GLY A 107 -6.48 28.88 0.38
CA GLY A 107 -6.21 30.26 0.76
C GLY A 107 -5.32 31.02 -0.24
N TRP A 108 -4.43 30.32 -0.94
CA TRP A 108 -3.67 30.91 -2.05
C TRP A 108 -4.57 31.23 -3.25
N LEU A 109 -5.41 30.29 -3.67
CA LEU A 109 -6.32 30.48 -4.80
C LEU A 109 -7.38 31.56 -4.53
N GLU A 110 -7.93 31.62 -3.32
CA GLU A 110 -8.90 32.65 -2.91
C GLU A 110 -8.26 34.06 -2.97
N ARG A 111 -7.02 34.22 -2.49
CA ARG A 111 -6.29 35.50 -2.55
C ARG A 111 -5.94 35.96 -3.96
N GLN A 112 -5.79 35.03 -4.91
CA GLN A 112 -5.49 35.37 -6.30
C GLN A 112 -6.72 35.80 -7.11
N GLN A 113 -7.93 35.70 -6.56
CA GLN A 113 -9.10 36.21 -7.26
C GLN A 113 -9.02 37.74 -7.35
N PRO A 114 -9.26 38.33 -8.54
CA PRO A 114 -9.29 39.78 -8.66
C PRO A 114 -10.43 40.28 -7.78
N ALA A 115 -10.09 40.99 -6.70
CA ALA A 115 -11.05 41.79 -5.96
C ALA A 115 -11.77 42.65 -7.00
N GLY A 116 -13.09 42.54 -7.08
CA GLY A 116 -13.88 43.41 -7.94
C GLY A 116 -13.40 44.83 -7.69
N ARG A 117 -12.83 45.48 -8.72
CA ARG A 117 -12.48 46.89 -8.66
C ARG A 117 -13.78 47.64 -8.41
N VAL A 118 -14.14 47.82 -7.14
CA VAL A 118 -14.94 48.97 -6.74
C VAL A 118 -14.03 50.13 -7.06
N LYS A 119 -14.30 50.83 -8.16
CA LYS A 119 -13.72 52.15 -8.38
C LYS A 119 -14.01 52.90 -7.06
N PRO A 120 -13.00 53.41 -6.33
CA PRO A 120 -13.31 54.37 -5.28
C PRO A 120 -14.15 55.45 -5.96
N ALA A 121 -15.31 55.74 -5.40
CA ALA A 121 -16.12 56.84 -5.89
C ALA A 121 -15.24 58.08 -5.84
N SER A 122 -14.67 58.47 -6.99
CA SER A 122 -14.09 59.77 -7.16
C SER A 122 -15.26 60.72 -7.04
N ALA A 123 -15.33 61.40 -5.90
CA ALA A 123 -16.04 62.65 -5.82
C ALA A 123 -15.56 63.53 -6.99
N HIS A 124 -16.53 64.18 -7.62
CA HIS A 124 -16.44 65.25 -8.63
C HIS A 124 -16.90 64.91 -10.05
N THR A 125 -17.77 65.83 -10.48
CA THR A 125 -18.36 66.13 -11.79
C THR A 125 -19.47 65.23 -12.33
N ALA A 126 -20.69 65.69 -12.08
CA ALA A 126 -21.80 65.58 -13.01
C ALA A 126 -21.42 66.26 -14.35
N GLU A 127 -21.49 65.52 -15.45
CA GLU A 127 -22.25 65.87 -16.67
C GLU A 127 -21.98 64.85 -17.79
N GLN A 128 -23.08 64.43 -18.44
CA GLN A 128 -23.20 64.01 -19.84
C GLN A 128 -22.27 62.89 -20.38
N ALA A 129 -22.82 61.67 -20.55
CA ALA A 129 -22.48 60.79 -21.67
C ALA A 129 -23.48 59.60 -21.83
N LEU A 130 -24.31 59.69 -22.89
CA LEU A 130 -24.84 58.67 -23.83
C LEU A 130 -25.59 57.39 -23.32
N PRO A 131 -26.62 56.92 -24.08
CA PRO A 131 -27.43 55.76 -23.70
C PRO A 131 -26.70 54.42 -23.94
N ALA A 132 -27.02 53.45 -23.09
CA ALA A 132 -26.46 52.10 -23.09
C ALA A 132 -26.76 51.31 -24.40
N PRO A 133 -25.87 50.41 -24.84
CA PRO A 133 -26.18 49.47 -25.92
C PRO A 133 -27.12 48.35 -25.42
N PRO A 134 -27.89 47.70 -26.32
CA PRO A 134 -28.96 46.81 -25.94
C PRO A 134 -28.46 45.46 -25.41
N GLU A 135 -29.30 44.91 -24.53
CA GLU A 135 -29.23 43.58 -23.94
C GLU A 135 -29.10 42.47 -24.99
N GLY A 136 -28.27 41.46 -24.73
CA GLY A 136 -28.20 40.29 -25.61
C GLY A 136 -27.03 39.32 -25.45
N GLN A 137 -26.26 39.35 -24.36
CA GLN A 137 -25.27 38.30 -24.09
C GLN A 137 -25.39 37.83 -22.64
N PRO A 138 -25.62 36.52 -22.37
CA PRO A 138 -25.53 36.00 -21.02
C PRO A 138 -24.07 36.09 -20.59
N ALA A 139 -23.76 37.13 -19.81
CA ALA A 139 -22.50 37.23 -19.11
C ALA A 139 -22.41 36.05 -18.13
N LEU A 140 -21.75 34.96 -18.54
CA LEU A 140 -21.34 33.90 -17.65
C LEU A 140 -20.33 34.47 -16.64
N GLY A 141 -20.86 34.91 -15.51
CA GLY A 141 -20.25 34.91 -14.18
C GLY A 141 -18.88 35.56 -14.06
N ARG A 142 -18.82 36.90 -14.00
CA ARG A 142 -17.66 37.62 -13.46
C ARG A 142 -18.10 38.69 -12.46
N SER A 143 -18.24 38.27 -11.19
CA SER A 143 -17.88 39.00 -9.95
C SER A 143 -18.65 38.48 -8.72
N GLY A 144 -18.66 37.17 -8.49
CA GLY A 144 -19.15 36.57 -7.24
C GLY A 144 -17.99 35.94 -6.48
N GLY A 145 -17.79 36.28 -5.21
CA GLY A 145 -16.81 35.60 -4.34
C GLY A 145 -17.16 34.13 -4.11
N TRP A 146 -16.40 33.41 -3.29
CA TRP A 146 -16.72 32.01 -2.97
C TRP A 146 -17.99 31.92 -2.10
N LEU A 147 -18.76 30.84 -2.28
CA LEU A 147 -19.98 30.57 -1.49
C LEU A 147 -19.65 30.32 -0.01
N VAL A 148 -18.49 29.72 0.25
CA VAL A 148 -17.90 29.55 1.59
C VAL A 148 -16.44 29.96 1.59
N SER A 149 -15.93 30.39 2.74
CA SER A 149 -14.52 30.78 2.89
C SER A 149 -13.57 29.60 2.66
N ALA A 150 -12.36 29.86 2.15
CA ALA A 150 -11.34 28.82 1.97
C ALA A 150 -11.09 27.95 3.22
N PRO A 151 -11.03 28.49 4.46
CA PRO A 151 -10.88 27.67 5.66
C PRO A 151 -12.07 26.73 5.94
N THR A 152 -13.30 27.15 5.62
CA THR A 152 -14.48 26.29 5.74
C THR A 152 -14.43 25.17 4.71
N LEU A 153 -14.08 25.50 3.47
CA LEU A 153 -13.91 24.50 2.41
C LEU A 153 -12.81 23.49 2.75
N ALA A 154 -11.69 23.94 3.33
CA ALA A 154 -10.64 23.05 3.82
C ALA A 154 -11.15 22.06 4.88
N LEU A 155 -11.98 22.52 5.83
CA LEU A 155 -12.59 21.65 6.83
C LEU A 155 -13.56 20.63 6.22
N LEU A 156 -14.38 21.03 5.23
CA LEU A 156 -15.28 20.12 4.52
C LEU A 156 -14.51 19.04 3.76
N VAL A 157 -13.46 19.42 3.03
CA VAL A 157 -12.59 18.46 2.31
C VAL A 157 -11.93 17.49 3.28
N THR A 158 -11.38 17.99 4.39
CA THR A 158 -10.78 17.13 5.43
C THR A 158 -11.80 16.20 6.06
N ALA A 159 -13.00 16.68 6.38
CA ALA A 159 -14.04 15.84 6.97
C ALA A 159 -14.51 14.74 6.01
N ALA A 160 -14.70 15.08 4.73
CA ALA A 160 -15.02 14.10 3.70
C ALA A 160 -13.91 13.05 3.57
N TRP A 161 -12.64 13.47 3.55
CA TRP A 161 -11.48 12.59 3.42
C TRP A 161 -11.29 11.67 4.64
N VAL A 162 -11.28 12.21 5.87
CA VAL A 162 -11.07 11.43 7.10
C VAL A 162 -12.18 10.41 7.33
N LEU A 163 -13.43 10.77 6.97
CA LEU A 163 -14.60 9.91 7.18
C LEU A 163 -14.93 9.06 5.96
N ALA A 164 -14.21 9.17 4.85
CA ALA A 164 -14.52 8.44 3.62
C ALA A 164 -14.38 6.93 3.84
N PRO A 165 -15.42 6.12 3.53
CA PRO A 165 -15.39 4.69 3.80
C PRO A 165 -14.32 3.95 2.99
N ILE A 166 -13.91 4.44 1.82
CA ILE A 166 -12.85 3.85 1.00
C ILE A 166 -11.48 3.82 1.70
N GLN A 167 -11.28 4.68 2.70
CA GLN A 167 -10.03 4.76 3.45
C GLN A 167 -9.80 3.59 4.39
N LEU A 168 -10.85 2.80 4.66
CA LEU A 168 -10.82 1.78 5.69
C LEU A 168 -9.72 0.74 5.50
N THR A 169 -9.47 0.29 4.28
CA THR A 169 -8.41 -0.70 4.01
C THR A 169 -7.01 -0.17 4.24
N ALA A 170 -6.77 1.15 4.16
CA ALA A 170 -5.49 1.74 4.52
C ALA A 170 -5.33 1.93 6.05
N VAL A 171 -6.45 1.89 6.79
CA VAL A 171 -6.50 2.19 8.23
C VAL A 171 -6.58 0.93 9.08
N LEU A 172 -7.50 0.00 8.78
CA LEU A 172 -7.79 -1.17 9.62
C LEU A 172 -7.11 -2.47 9.17
N TYR A 173 -6.56 -2.50 7.95
CA TYR A 173 -5.66 -3.57 7.51
C TYR A 173 -4.27 -3.25 8.05
N VAL A 174 -3.72 -4.12 8.92
CA VAL A 174 -2.60 -3.76 9.79
C VAL A 174 -1.37 -3.36 8.98
N VAL A 175 -0.95 -4.21 8.04
CA VAL A 175 0.24 -4.01 7.19
C VAL A 175 0.11 -2.77 6.31
N GLN A 176 -1.13 -2.37 5.94
CA GLN A 176 -1.39 -1.16 5.14
C GLN A 176 -1.06 0.16 5.87
N ARG A 177 -0.54 0.09 7.11
CA ARG A 177 0.26 1.18 7.71
C ARG A 177 1.28 1.75 6.73
N GLU A 178 1.88 0.93 5.89
CA GLU A 178 2.81 1.34 4.85
C GLU A 178 2.25 2.44 3.94
N GLU A 179 0.97 2.36 3.54
CA GLU A 179 0.32 3.35 2.69
C GLU A 179 0.08 4.66 3.44
N ALA A 180 -0.42 4.55 4.68
CA ALA A 180 -0.65 5.70 5.54
C ALA A 180 0.67 6.40 5.91
N LEU A 181 1.76 5.65 6.10
CA LEU A 181 3.07 6.16 6.46
C LEU A 181 3.78 6.78 5.25
N ALA A 182 3.71 6.15 4.08
CA ALA A 182 4.20 6.74 2.83
C ALA A 182 3.46 8.06 2.54
N SER A 183 2.14 8.08 2.68
CA SER A 183 1.32 9.28 2.51
C SER A 183 1.65 10.39 3.52
N CYS A 184 2.01 10.03 4.76
CA CYS A 184 2.49 10.99 5.76
C CYS A 184 3.76 11.71 5.28
N PHE A 185 4.75 10.98 4.80
CA PHE A 185 5.98 11.57 4.26
C PHE A 185 5.75 12.37 2.97
N VAL A 186 4.82 11.93 2.10
CA VAL A 186 4.38 12.71 0.93
C VAL A 186 3.78 14.04 1.36
N LEU A 187 2.83 14.04 2.30
CA LEU A 187 2.17 15.26 2.79
C LEU A 187 3.15 16.21 3.49
N LEU A 188 4.03 15.69 4.35
CA LEU A 188 5.08 16.46 5.01
C LEU A 188 6.06 17.07 3.98
N GLY A 189 6.51 16.29 3.00
CA GLY A 189 7.37 16.76 1.94
C GLY A 189 6.72 17.83 1.08
N LEU A 190 5.41 17.72 0.79
CA LEU A 190 4.65 18.76 0.07
C LEU A 190 4.46 20.04 0.87
N LEU A 191 4.22 19.93 2.19
CA LEU A 191 4.14 21.09 3.08
C LEU A 191 5.51 21.79 3.20
N ALA A 192 6.59 21.02 3.27
CA ALA A 192 7.95 21.54 3.26
C ALA A 192 8.31 22.18 1.91
N TYR A 193 7.92 21.55 0.79
CA TYR A 193 8.04 22.10 -0.56
C TYR A 193 7.28 23.43 -0.68
N TRP A 194 6.03 23.48 -0.22
CA TRP A 194 5.24 24.72 -0.18
C TRP A 194 5.98 25.82 0.58
N HIS A 195 6.53 25.50 1.76
CA HIS A 195 7.31 26.46 2.53
C HIS A 195 8.55 26.95 1.76
N GLY A 196 9.32 26.05 1.15
CA GLY A 196 10.44 26.39 0.28
C GLY A 196 10.04 27.28 -0.90
N ARG A 197 8.87 27.02 -1.50
CA ARG A 197 8.32 27.83 -2.60
C ARG A 197 7.93 29.23 -2.15
N MET A 198 7.29 29.39 -0.99
CA MET A 198 6.99 30.71 -0.44
C MET A 198 8.28 31.50 -0.16
N ARG A 199 9.31 30.85 0.40
CA ARG A 199 10.63 31.47 0.58
C ARG A 199 11.27 31.90 -0.74
N LEU A 200 11.13 31.10 -1.80
CA LEU A 200 11.65 31.43 -3.12
C LEU A 200 10.92 32.65 -3.72
N ILE A 201 9.60 32.74 -3.55
CA ILE A 201 8.79 33.90 -3.98
C ILE A 201 9.19 35.16 -3.21
N GLU A 202 9.50 35.04 -1.92
CA GLU A 202 10.00 36.12 -1.06
C GLU A 202 11.47 36.47 -1.31
N GLY A 203 12.17 35.77 -2.20
CA GLY A 203 13.60 36.00 -2.49
C GLY A 203 14.54 35.62 -1.34
N ARG A 204 14.11 34.77 -0.40
CA ARG A 204 14.93 34.36 0.75
C ARG A 204 16.04 33.39 0.34
N ARG A 205 17.24 33.58 0.90
CA ARG A 205 18.38 32.65 0.73
C ARG A 205 18.03 31.24 1.22
N GLY A 206 18.61 30.23 0.57
CA GLY A 206 18.42 28.81 0.90
C GLY A 206 17.11 28.19 0.43
N ALA A 207 16.21 28.93 -0.25
CA ALA A 207 14.92 28.42 -0.70
C ALA A 207 15.05 27.21 -1.66
N MET A 208 16.01 27.25 -2.58
CA MET A 208 16.24 26.12 -3.50
C MET A 208 16.76 24.87 -2.78
N ALA A 209 17.69 25.02 -1.84
CA ALA A 209 18.18 23.89 -1.04
C ALA A 209 17.03 23.25 -0.23
N TRP A 210 16.10 24.08 0.28
CA TRP A 210 14.91 23.60 0.96
C TRP A 210 13.97 22.83 0.01
N ILE A 211 13.76 23.33 -1.21
CA ILE A 211 12.95 22.64 -2.23
C ILE A 211 13.56 21.29 -2.58
N TRP A 212 14.86 21.25 -2.91
CA TRP A 212 15.58 20.00 -3.20
C TRP A 212 15.51 19.02 -2.03
N GLY A 213 15.84 19.48 -0.82
CA GLY A 213 15.81 18.65 0.39
C GLY A 213 14.41 18.11 0.68
N SER A 214 13.37 18.94 0.57
CA SER A 214 11.99 18.52 0.83
C SER A 214 11.50 17.42 -0.12
N LEU A 215 11.83 17.53 -1.41
CA LEU A 215 11.42 16.54 -2.40
C LEU A 215 12.30 15.29 -2.33
N ALA A 216 13.62 15.42 -2.25
CA ALA A 216 14.52 14.28 -2.23
C ALA A 216 14.36 13.45 -0.94
N LEU A 217 14.49 14.07 0.24
CA LEU A 217 14.36 13.37 1.52
C LEU A 217 12.94 12.86 1.73
N GLY A 218 11.93 13.67 1.40
CA GLY A 218 10.53 13.27 1.49
C GLY A 218 10.23 12.05 0.62
N THR A 219 10.75 12.02 -0.61
CA THR A 219 10.56 10.87 -1.52
C THR A 219 11.27 9.63 -0.99
N VAL A 220 12.52 9.75 -0.53
CA VAL A 220 13.26 8.61 0.04
C VAL A 220 12.52 8.03 1.24
N LEU A 221 12.12 8.85 2.21
CA LEU A 221 11.38 8.38 3.38
C LEU A 221 10.04 7.75 2.99
N ALA A 222 9.31 8.34 2.04
CA ALA A 222 8.06 7.78 1.57
C ALA A 222 8.26 6.43 0.87
N VAL A 223 9.26 6.30 -0.02
CA VAL A 223 9.58 5.06 -0.75
C VAL A 223 10.01 3.94 0.18
N LEU A 224 10.78 4.25 1.23
CA LEU A 224 11.18 3.26 2.24
C LEU A 224 10.00 2.76 3.07
N ALA A 225 8.88 3.49 3.11
CA ALA A 225 7.63 2.99 3.66
C ALA A 225 6.83 2.19 2.63
N LYS A 226 6.66 2.73 1.41
CA LYS A 226 5.97 2.08 0.29
C LYS A 226 6.38 2.69 -1.04
N GLU A 227 6.41 1.90 -2.11
CA GLU A 227 6.84 2.32 -3.44
C GLU A 227 6.01 3.49 -4.00
N THR A 228 4.74 3.60 -3.60
CA THR A 228 3.85 4.71 -3.98
C THR A 228 4.36 6.08 -3.53
N GLY A 229 5.25 6.12 -2.53
CA GLY A 229 5.95 7.33 -2.10
C GLY A 229 6.77 8.03 -3.18
N VAL A 230 7.15 7.31 -4.25
CA VAL A 230 7.86 7.86 -5.42
C VAL A 230 7.08 8.98 -6.12
N MET A 231 5.76 9.06 -5.87
CA MET A 231 4.86 10.04 -6.50
C MET A 231 4.95 11.44 -5.91
N LEU A 232 5.70 11.66 -4.83
CA LEU A 232 5.85 12.98 -4.18
C LEU A 232 6.25 14.09 -5.17
N PRO A 233 7.30 13.94 -6.02
CA PRO A 233 7.68 14.97 -6.99
C PRO A 233 6.60 15.22 -8.05
N ALA A 234 5.81 14.19 -8.41
CA ALA A 234 4.70 14.33 -9.34
C ALA A 234 3.56 15.17 -8.74
N TYR A 235 3.19 14.92 -7.48
CA TYR A 235 2.22 15.75 -6.75
C TYR A 235 2.70 17.19 -6.60
N ALA A 236 3.99 17.40 -6.30
CA ALA A 236 4.60 18.72 -6.25
C ALA A 236 4.61 19.41 -7.63
N PHE A 237 4.77 18.65 -8.72
CA PHE A 237 4.68 19.17 -10.07
C PHE A 237 3.27 19.63 -10.43
N VAL A 238 2.24 18.84 -10.12
CA VAL A 238 0.83 19.23 -10.33
C VAL A 238 0.48 20.49 -9.52
N LEU A 239 0.94 20.56 -8.27
CA LEU A 239 0.80 21.75 -7.42
C LEU A 239 1.46 22.98 -8.04
N GLU A 240 2.70 22.86 -8.51
CA GLU A 240 3.41 23.97 -9.15
C GLU A 240 2.75 24.39 -10.46
N TRP A 241 2.33 23.44 -11.29
CA TRP A 241 1.79 23.70 -12.61
C TRP A 241 0.42 24.37 -12.61
N VAL A 242 -0.46 23.97 -11.67
CA VAL A 242 -1.84 24.44 -11.63
C VAL A 242 -2.04 25.59 -10.63
N VAL A 243 -1.51 25.45 -9.41
CA VAL A 243 -1.79 26.35 -8.28
C VAL A 243 -0.79 27.50 -8.19
N LEU A 244 0.52 27.19 -8.21
CA LEU A 244 1.57 28.21 -8.05
C LEU A 244 1.97 28.86 -9.38
N ARG A 245 1.71 28.19 -10.52
CA ARG A 245 1.89 28.66 -11.90
C ARG A 245 3.29 29.22 -12.20
N GLY A 246 4.35 28.71 -11.56
CA GLY A 246 5.70 29.19 -11.82
C GLY A 246 5.96 30.63 -11.35
N VAL A 247 5.18 31.17 -10.41
CA VAL A 247 5.40 32.52 -9.90
C VAL A 247 6.79 32.62 -9.26
N LEU A 248 7.60 33.55 -9.77
CA LEU A 248 8.93 33.90 -9.29
C LEU A 248 8.94 35.33 -8.73
N ALA A 249 9.89 35.62 -7.83
CA ALA A 249 10.12 36.96 -7.32
C ALA A 249 10.33 37.95 -8.48
N GLY A 250 9.58 39.06 -8.48
CA GLY A 250 9.73 40.14 -9.47
C GLY A 250 8.95 40.00 -10.79
N ALA A 251 8.14 38.96 -10.99
CA ALA A 251 7.38 38.76 -12.24
C ALA A 251 6.13 39.65 -12.40
N ASN A 252 5.72 40.38 -11.36
CA ASN A 252 4.76 41.48 -11.44
C ASN A 252 5.30 42.66 -10.63
N GLY A 253 5.60 43.79 -11.28
CA GLY A 253 5.84 45.08 -10.62
C GLY A 253 4.62 45.67 -9.91
N ALA A 254 3.62 44.84 -9.58
CA ALA A 254 2.42 45.17 -8.84
C ALA A 254 1.79 43.86 -8.30
N GLY A 255 2.44 43.20 -7.34
CA GLY A 255 1.75 42.29 -6.44
C GLY A 255 1.03 43.12 -5.36
N PRO A 256 -0.18 42.75 -4.90
CA PRO A 256 -0.79 43.44 -3.77
C PRO A 256 0.16 43.30 -2.58
N GLY A 257 0.57 44.44 -2.02
CA GLY A 257 1.49 44.47 -0.89
C GLY A 257 1.01 43.54 0.21
N LEU A 258 1.84 42.57 0.57
CA LEU A 258 1.71 41.88 1.85
C LEU A 258 1.81 42.97 2.93
N PRO A 259 0.81 43.17 3.81
CA PRO A 259 0.98 44.01 4.97
C PRO A 259 2.05 43.36 5.84
N ILE A 260 3.20 44.00 5.95
CA ILE A 260 4.15 43.76 7.03
C ILE A 260 3.38 44.07 8.33
N PRO A 261 3.34 43.17 9.32
CA PRO A 261 2.84 43.53 10.64
C PRO A 261 3.71 44.67 11.17
N GLN A 262 3.14 45.88 11.22
CA GLN A 262 3.77 46.99 11.93
C GLN A 262 3.87 46.56 13.40
N PRO A 263 5.03 46.71 14.06
CA PRO A 263 5.09 46.59 15.51
C PRO A 263 4.08 47.56 16.15
N PRO A 264 3.48 47.21 17.30
CA PRO A 264 2.50 48.07 17.94
C PRO A 264 3.07 49.47 18.15
N PRO A 265 2.29 50.54 17.93
CA PRO A 265 2.76 51.89 18.17
C PRO A 265 3.18 52.02 19.64
N HIS A 266 4.39 52.54 19.86
CA HIS A 266 4.83 52.95 21.18
C HIS A 266 3.78 53.90 21.78
N PRO A 267 3.36 53.70 23.04
CA PRO A 267 2.47 54.66 23.69
C PRO A 267 3.20 56.00 23.81
N ASN A 268 2.55 57.06 23.32
CA ASN A 268 3.00 58.44 23.50
C ASN A 268 3.20 58.72 24.99
N PRO A 269 4.22 59.52 25.38
CA PRO A 269 4.42 59.91 26.76
C PRO A 269 3.22 60.76 27.23
N PRO A 270 2.71 60.54 28.46
CA PRO A 270 1.59 61.32 28.97
C PRO A 270 2.00 62.77 29.23
N HIS A 271 1.13 63.68 28.80
CA HIS A 271 1.19 65.10 29.07
C HIS A 271 1.19 65.39 30.58
N ALA A 272 2.07 66.33 30.95
CA ALA A 272 2.15 66.92 32.26
C ALA A 272 0.89 67.71 32.63
N TRP A 273 0.27 67.32 33.74
CA TRP A 273 -0.52 68.12 34.69
C TRP A 273 -0.19 67.45 36.04
N GLY A 274 0.37 68.10 37.07
CA GLY A 274 0.00 69.38 37.64
C GLY A 274 -0.48 69.11 39.06
N GLY A 275 0.45 69.16 40.04
CA GLY A 275 0.18 69.38 41.47
C GLY A 275 -0.27 68.19 42.33
N GLY A 276 0.32 68.06 43.53
CA GLY A 276 -0.34 67.41 44.67
C GLY A 276 0.43 66.35 45.46
N VAL A 277 1.48 66.76 46.19
CA VAL A 277 1.60 66.61 47.66
C VAL A 277 1.48 65.21 48.33
N LEU A 278 2.61 64.83 48.96
CA LEU A 278 2.87 64.11 50.23
C LEU A 278 2.34 62.69 50.47
N LEU A 279 3.27 61.77 50.79
CA LEU A 279 3.54 61.21 52.15
C LEU A 279 4.48 59.99 51.95
N GLN A 280 5.78 60.09 52.26
CA GLN A 280 6.42 59.82 53.57
C GLN A 280 6.25 58.37 54.05
N GLY A 281 7.37 57.62 54.17
CA GLY A 281 7.41 56.42 55.01
C GLY A 281 8.39 55.31 54.60
N SER A 282 9.60 55.37 55.17
CA SER A 282 10.41 54.24 55.70
C SER A 282 10.94 53.14 54.76
N GLU A 283 12.24 53.23 54.46
CA GLU A 283 13.24 52.13 54.52
C GLU A 283 13.25 51.46 55.93
N PRO A 284 13.97 50.34 56.24
CA PRO A 284 15.12 49.74 55.54
C PRO A 284 15.17 48.19 55.50
N GLN A 285 16.13 47.60 54.78
CA GLN A 285 17.14 46.68 55.35
C GLN A 285 18.05 46.02 54.30
N ALA A 286 19.34 46.19 54.58
CA ALA A 286 20.54 45.52 54.09
C ALA A 286 20.45 43.99 53.95
N ALA A 287 21.21 43.43 53.00
CA ALA A 287 22.45 42.68 53.30
C ALA A 287 22.94 41.90 52.06
N ALA A 288 24.11 42.27 51.55
CA ALA A 288 25.00 41.39 50.80
C ALA A 288 26.17 41.02 51.72
N PRO A 289 26.77 39.82 51.57
CA PRO A 289 28.23 39.81 51.42
C PRO A 289 28.81 38.65 50.56
N ASN A 290 29.47 39.02 49.45
CA ASN A 290 30.94 38.99 49.23
C ASN A 290 31.78 37.66 49.24
N PRO A 291 33.04 37.66 48.70
CA PRO A 291 33.56 36.78 47.63
C PRO A 291 34.73 35.85 48.13
N PRO A 292 35.73 35.34 47.34
CA PRO A 292 36.83 36.16 46.78
C PRO A 292 37.59 35.62 45.53
N ARG A 293 38.55 36.46 45.11
CA ARG A 293 39.60 36.41 44.08
C ARG A 293 40.56 35.20 44.12
N ALA A 294 41.22 34.95 42.97
CA ALA A 294 42.69 34.75 42.91
C ALA A 294 43.29 35.13 41.52
N TRP A 295 44.22 36.11 41.44
CA TRP A 295 45.68 36.00 41.17
C TRP A 295 46.01 35.64 39.69
N GLY A 296 46.91 36.30 38.92
CA GLY A 296 48.04 37.18 39.22
C GLY A 296 49.38 36.50 38.87
N GLY A 297 50.00 36.87 37.73
CA GLY A 297 51.46 36.86 37.52
C GLY A 297 52.12 35.63 36.85
N GLY A 298 53.01 35.86 35.86
CA GLY A 298 53.89 34.79 35.35
C GLY A 298 54.64 34.99 34.02
N VAL A 299 55.50 36.04 33.92
CA VAL A 299 56.91 35.95 33.44
C VAL A 299 57.27 35.55 31.98
N LEU A 300 57.94 36.51 31.31
CA LEU A 300 59.07 36.44 30.34
C LEU A 300 59.08 35.36 29.22
N SER A 301 59.01 35.83 27.97
CA SER A 301 60.20 35.88 27.09
C SER A 301 59.90 36.63 25.78
N SER A 302 60.56 37.79 25.66
CA SER A 302 61.07 38.38 24.42
C SER A 302 62.09 37.41 23.76
N PRO A 303 62.61 37.61 22.53
CA PRO A 303 62.76 38.92 21.89
C PRO A 303 62.61 39.02 20.35
N THR A 304 62.37 40.28 19.94
CA THR A 304 62.96 40.99 18.78
C THR A 304 62.70 40.44 17.37
N ARG A 305 62.32 41.24 16.37
CA ARG A 305 62.81 42.55 15.92
C ARG A 305 61.74 43.06 14.94
N GLY A 306 61.25 44.29 15.08
CA GLY A 306 61.82 45.47 14.45
C GLY A 306 60.94 45.87 13.26
N GLY A 307 60.44 47.08 13.11
CA GLY A 307 60.63 48.32 13.84
C GLY A 307 60.19 49.47 12.94
N CYS A 308 59.39 50.36 13.51
CA CYS A 308 59.28 51.81 13.24
C CYS A 308 58.74 52.25 11.87
N ARG A 309 57.95 53.30 11.72
CA ARG A 309 57.28 54.34 12.56
C ARG A 309 56.36 55.06 11.54
N GLU A 310 55.06 55.28 11.72
CA GLU A 310 54.36 56.13 12.69
C GLU A 310 54.67 57.63 12.57
N GLY A 311 53.61 58.44 12.52
CA GLY A 311 53.65 59.90 12.57
C GLY A 311 52.32 60.53 12.13
N ASP A 312 51.41 60.66 13.10
CA ASP A 312 50.67 61.87 13.52
C ASP A 312 49.93 62.71 12.44
N GLY A 313 48.75 63.27 12.65
CA GLY A 313 47.99 63.58 13.86
C GLY A 313 47.05 64.76 13.54
N GLU A 314 46.17 65.03 14.49
CA GLU A 314 45.27 66.20 14.61
C GLU A 314 43.89 66.17 13.96
N GLY A 315 42.92 66.47 14.83
CA GLY A 315 41.49 66.49 14.56
C GLY A 315 40.95 67.86 14.19
N GLY A 316 39.65 67.90 13.94
CA GLY A 316 38.93 69.12 13.63
C GLY A 316 37.49 68.80 13.23
N ALA A 317 36.58 68.91 14.19
CA ALA A 317 35.15 68.95 13.93
C ALA A 317 34.79 70.27 13.23
N PHE A 318 34.14 70.20 12.05
CA PHE A 318 33.23 71.24 11.55
C PHE A 318 32.44 70.67 10.36
N SER A 319 31.11 70.62 10.47
CA SER A 319 30.20 70.57 9.31
C SER A 319 30.05 71.99 8.76
N PRO A 320 29.90 72.22 7.44
CA PRO A 320 28.61 72.02 6.78
C PRO A 320 28.66 71.53 5.31
N HIS A 321 27.57 70.88 4.89
CA HIS A 321 27.03 70.69 3.52
C HIS A 321 27.96 70.85 2.29
N PRO A 322 27.90 69.93 1.28
CA PRO A 322 26.88 70.13 0.24
C PRO A 322 26.35 68.87 -0.50
N ARG A 323 25.14 69.06 -1.03
CA ARG A 323 24.61 68.75 -2.38
C ARG A 323 25.11 67.50 -3.14
N VAL A 324 24.12 66.71 -3.54
CA VAL A 324 23.84 66.21 -4.91
C VAL A 324 25.06 65.78 -5.73
N GLY A 325 25.27 64.46 -5.78
CA GLY A 325 26.04 63.79 -6.82
C GLY A 325 25.25 62.62 -7.37
N ALA A 326 24.57 62.84 -8.50
CA ALA A 326 24.01 61.77 -9.31
C ALA A 326 25.15 60.93 -9.88
N ALA A 327 25.22 59.66 -9.50
CA ALA A 327 26.07 58.66 -10.16
C ALA A 327 25.19 57.49 -10.59
N GLY A 328 24.85 57.50 -11.88
CA GLY A 328 23.97 56.54 -12.51
C GLY A 328 24.45 55.10 -12.34
N ARG A 329 23.58 54.26 -11.78
CA ARG A 329 23.61 52.83 -12.08
C ARG A 329 22.99 52.63 -13.45
N ARG A 330 23.87 52.51 -14.44
CA ARG A 330 23.59 51.95 -15.76
C ARG A 330 22.71 50.71 -15.61
N VAL A 331 21.45 50.83 -16.02
CA VAL A 331 20.56 49.70 -16.31
C VAL A 331 21.14 49.04 -17.56
N VAL A 332 22.05 48.10 -17.38
CA VAL A 332 22.43 47.18 -18.45
C VAL A 332 21.33 46.13 -18.52
N GLY A 333 20.39 46.38 -19.44
CA GLY A 333 19.45 45.38 -19.90
C GLY A 333 20.20 44.23 -20.56
N ARG A 334 20.22 43.09 -19.88
CA ARG A 334 20.17 41.78 -20.51
C ARG A 334 19.09 40.97 -19.80
N ARG A 335 17.85 41.02 -20.34
CA ARG A 335 16.83 40.00 -20.07
C ARG A 335 17.31 38.70 -20.72
N PHE A 336 18.30 38.03 -20.13
CA PHE A 336 18.30 36.57 -20.23
C PHE A 336 17.05 36.15 -19.47
N GLN A 337 16.06 35.59 -20.18
CA GLN A 337 14.99 34.85 -19.53
C GLN A 337 15.68 33.71 -18.78
N ALA A 338 15.99 33.93 -17.50
CA ALA A 338 16.59 32.93 -16.65
C ALA A 338 15.67 31.70 -16.67
N ILE A 339 16.23 30.55 -17.03
CA ILE A 339 15.54 29.26 -16.97
C ILE A 339 14.91 29.14 -15.58
N ASN A 340 13.61 28.80 -15.53
CA ASN A 340 12.91 28.66 -14.26
C ASN A 340 13.70 27.68 -13.38
N PRO A 341 14.17 28.10 -12.18
CA PRO A 341 15.06 27.30 -11.34
C PRO A 341 14.45 25.98 -10.86
N LEU A 342 13.14 25.80 -11.03
CA LEU A 342 12.43 24.56 -10.73
C LEU A 342 12.56 23.50 -11.83
N ILE A 343 12.91 23.86 -13.07
CA ILE A 343 13.02 22.90 -14.18
C ILE A 343 14.06 21.81 -13.87
N PRO A 344 15.30 22.13 -13.44
CA PRO A 344 16.27 21.10 -13.05
C PRO A 344 15.78 20.19 -11.92
N VAL A 345 15.00 20.74 -10.96
CA VAL A 345 14.44 19.97 -9.84
C VAL A 345 13.55 18.83 -10.37
N TYR A 346 12.59 19.15 -11.24
CA TYR A 346 11.68 18.14 -11.77
C TYR A 346 12.35 17.23 -12.79
N LEU A 347 13.32 17.72 -13.56
CA LEU A 347 14.10 16.85 -14.45
C LEU A 347 14.81 15.75 -13.67
N VAL A 348 15.50 16.09 -12.58
CA VAL A 348 16.30 15.14 -11.79
C VAL A 348 15.44 14.27 -10.87
N LEU A 349 14.40 14.82 -10.24
CA LEU A 349 13.63 14.08 -9.23
C LEU A 349 12.37 13.39 -9.76
N LEU A 350 11.88 13.76 -10.95
CA LEU A 350 10.68 13.18 -11.53
C LEU A 350 10.94 12.51 -12.89
N PHE A 351 11.42 13.28 -13.87
CA PHE A 351 11.46 12.80 -15.25
C PHE A 351 12.57 11.77 -15.49
N ILE A 352 13.80 12.02 -15.06
CA ILE A 352 14.92 11.06 -15.24
C ILE A 352 14.63 9.73 -14.52
N PRO A 353 14.29 9.70 -13.21
CA PRO A 353 13.94 8.46 -12.53
C PRO A 353 12.72 7.77 -13.15
N GLY A 354 11.71 8.54 -13.58
CA GLY A 354 10.53 7.98 -14.25
C GLY A 354 10.86 7.29 -15.58
N VAL A 355 11.73 7.88 -16.40
CA VAL A 355 12.21 7.28 -17.65
C VAL A 355 13.05 6.03 -17.37
N LEU A 356 13.95 6.08 -16.39
CA LEU A 356 14.77 4.92 -16.01
C LEU A 356 13.90 3.77 -15.47
N GLY A 357 12.92 4.07 -14.61
CA GLY A 357 11.98 3.09 -14.09
C GLY A 357 11.13 2.45 -15.20
N LEU A 358 10.66 3.25 -16.15
CA LEU A 358 9.94 2.75 -17.32
C LEU A 358 10.86 1.84 -18.18
N ALA A 359 12.09 2.27 -18.47
CA ALA A 359 13.04 1.49 -19.24
C ALA A 359 13.39 0.15 -18.57
N TRP A 360 13.36 0.09 -17.24
CA TRP A 360 13.64 -1.12 -16.47
C TRP A 360 12.44 -2.09 -16.42
N LEU A 361 11.23 -1.58 -16.15
CA LEU A 361 10.05 -2.41 -15.90
C LEU A 361 9.27 -2.78 -17.16
N LEU A 362 9.32 -1.94 -18.20
CA LEU A 362 8.51 -2.14 -19.40
C LEU A 362 8.88 -3.41 -20.19
N PRO A 363 10.16 -3.81 -20.36
CA PRO A 363 10.50 -5.01 -21.14
C PRO A 363 9.87 -6.31 -20.60
N SER A 364 9.86 -6.51 -19.27
CA SER A 364 9.28 -7.70 -18.63
C SER A 364 7.74 -7.69 -18.63
N ALA A 365 7.13 -6.51 -18.68
CA ALA A 365 5.69 -6.39 -18.87
C ALA A 365 5.30 -6.72 -20.32
N LEU A 366 6.04 -6.20 -21.30
CA LEU A 366 5.75 -6.38 -22.73
C LEU A 366 6.01 -7.80 -23.23
N ASN A 367 7.01 -8.50 -22.70
CA ASN A 367 7.31 -9.89 -23.07
C ASN A 367 6.38 -10.92 -22.40
N GLY A 368 5.45 -10.47 -21.54
CA GLY A 368 4.47 -11.29 -20.84
C GLY A 368 5.00 -12.07 -19.62
N SER A 369 6.31 -12.11 -19.38
CA SER A 369 6.88 -12.91 -18.28
C SER A 369 6.42 -12.41 -16.91
N ALA A 370 6.22 -11.09 -16.78
CA ALA A 370 5.72 -10.48 -15.54
C ALA A 370 4.26 -10.84 -15.22
N TYR A 371 3.49 -11.32 -16.19
CA TYR A 371 2.08 -11.70 -16.06
C TYR A 371 1.86 -13.22 -16.03
N ALA A 372 2.93 -14.02 -16.09
CA ALA A 372 2.82 -15.49 -16.19
C ALA A 372 2.06 -16.13 -15.01
N ALA A 373 2.10 -15.52 -13.83
CA ALA A 373 1.41 -15.98 -12.62
C ALA A 373 0.04 -15.29 -12.39
N ARG A 374 -0.46 -14.50 -13.34
CA ARG A 374 -1.73 -13.76 -13.23
C ARG A 374 -2.83 -14.39 -14.09
N PRO A 375 -4.11 -14.29 -13.69
CA PRO A 375 -5.23 -14.79 -14.48
C PRO A 375 -5.62 -13.86 -15.66
N PHE A 376 -4.86 -12.79 -15.89
CA PHE A 376 -5.09 -11.81 -16.95
C PHE A 376 -3.75 -11.37 -17.57
N THR A 377 -3.81 -10.96 -18.83
CA THR A 377 -2.69 -10.42 -19.59
C THR A 377 -2.49 -8.91 -19.34
N LEU A 378 -1.34 -8.37 -19.77
CA LEU A 378 -1.09 -6.92 -19.77
C LEU A 378 -2.20 -6.15 -20.51
N SER A 379 -2.64 -6.64 -21.66
CA SER A 379 -3.66 -5.97 -22.48
C SER A 379 -5.02 -5.91 -21.78
N GLU A 380 -5.44 -7.02 -21.17
CA GLU A 380 -6.68 -7.12 -20.41
C GLU A 380 -6.64 -6.26 -19.17
N ARG A 381 -5.49 -6.18 -18.47
CA ARG A 381 -5.28 -5.26 -17.36
C ARG A 381 -5.52 -3.82 -17.82
N LEU A 382 -4.78 -3.34 -18.82
CA LEU A 382 -4.89 -1.96 -19.29
C LEU A 382 -6.31 -1.61 -19.75
N LEU A 383 -6.99 -2.51 -20.46
CA LEU A 383 -8.39 -2.31 -20.82
C LEU A 383 -9.29 -2.19 -19.57
N THR A 384 -9.10 -3.08 -18.60
CA THR A 384 -9.90 -3.14 -17.37
C THR A 384 -9.67 -1.95 -16.45
N GLU A 385 -8.43 -1.44 -16.36
CA GLU A 385 -8.08 -0.30 -15.49
C GLU A 385 -8.91 0.95 -15.80
N GLY A 386 -9.32 1.16 -17.05
CA GLY A 386 -10.24 2.26 -17.39
C GLY A 386 -11.56 2.18 -16.64
N ARG A 387 -12.15 0.98 -16.51
CA ARG A 387 -13.38 0.76 -15.73
C ARG A 387 -13.12 0.88 -14.24
N VAL A 388 -12.02 0.30 -13.76
CA VAL A 388 -11.60 0.36 -12.34
C VAL A 388 -11.44 1.81 -11.87
N MET A 389 -10.80 2.67 -12.66
CA MET A 389 -10.65 4.08 -12.32
C MET A 389 -11.99 4.83 -12.25
N VAL A 390 -12.97 4.47 -13.09
CA VAL A 390 -14.34 5.01 -13.00
C VAL A 390 -15.06 4.49 -11.75
N ASP A 391 -14.88 3.22 -11.41
CA ASP A 391 -15.41 2.65 -10.17
C ASP A 391 -14.78 3.32 -8.94
N TYR A 392 -13.47 3.62 -8.93
CA TYR A 392 -12.84 4.43 -7.88
C TYR A 392 -13.49 5.81 -7.74
N LEU A 393 -13.69 6.55 -8.84
CA LEU A 393 -14.38 7.84 -8.79
C LEU A 393 -15.79 7.71 -8.23
N ARG A 394 -16.52 6.67 -8.64
CA ARG A 394 -17.86 6.37 -8.11
C ARG A 394 -17.82 6.09 -6.61
N TRP A 395 -16.90 5.25 -6.14
CA TRP A 395 -16.79 4.88 -4.73
C TRP A 395 -16.36 6.04 -3.83
N ILE A 396 -15.55 6.97 -4.35
CA ILE A 396 -15.13 8.19 -3.64
C ILE A 396 -16.28 9.19 -3.52
N ILE A 397 -17.09 9.37 -4.57
CA ILE A 397 -18.14 10.40 -4.63
C ILE A 397 -19.47 9.92 -4.03
N LEU A 398 -19.80 8.65 -4.25
CA LEU A 398 -21.05 8.03 -3.80
C LEU A 398 -20.77 6.61 -3.33
N PRO A 399 -20.20 6.43 -2.13
CA PRO A 399 -19.95 5.12 -1.58
C PRO A 399 -21.28 4.41 -1.37
N THR A 400 -21.38 3.17 -1.85
CA THR A 400 -22.52 2.30 -1.58
C THR A 400 -22.07 1.18 -0.64
N PRO A 401 -22.91 0.72 0.31
CA PRO A 401 -22.53 -0.23 1.35
C PRO A 401 -21.83 -1.50 0.84
N ASN A 402 -22.22 -1.99 -0.33
CA ASN A 402 -21.73 -3.26 -0.90
C ASN A 402 -20.70 -3.07 -2.02
N ALA A 403 -20.31 -1.84 -2.36
CA ALA A 403 -19.34 -1.61 -3.44
C ALA A 403 -17.89 -1.63 -2.96
N LEU A 404 -17.69 -1.44 -1.66
CA LEU A 404 -16.39 -1.47 -1.02
C LEU A 404 -16.28 -2.77 -0.23
N SER A 405 -15.29 -3.57 -0.57
CA SER A 405 -15.09 -4.94 -0.14
C SER A 405 -13.59 -5.25 -0.10
N LEU A 406 -13.25 -6.30 0.63
CA LEU A 406 -11.91 -6.84 0.70
C LEU A 406 -11.54 -7.59 -0.59
N TYR A 407 -12.50 -8.27 -1.22
CA TYR A 407 -12.33 -9.04 -2.46
C TYR A 407 -12.97 -8.36 -3.67
N HIS A 408 -12.23 -8.32 -4.79
CA HIS A 408 -12.66 -7.76 -6.09
C HIS A 408 -12.32 -8.69 -7.26
N ASP A 409 -12.08 -9.97 -6.99
CA ASP A 409 -11.74 -11.00 -7.96
C ASP A 409 -12.93 -11.47 -8.81
N ASP A 410 -14.16 -11.10 -8.44
CA ASP A 410 -15.37 -11.32 -9.24
C ASP A 410 -15.64 -10.20 -10.27
N LEU A 411 -14.73 -9.22 -10.37
CA LEU A 411 -14.77 -8.18 -11.38
C LEU A 411 -14.57 -8.79 -12.77
N ARG A 412 -15.51 -8.51 -13.68
CA ARG A 412 -15.40 -8.95 -15.07
C ARG A 412 -14.25 -8.25 -15.79
N VAL A 413 -13.19 -9.00 -16.07
CA VAL A 413 -12.04 -8.59 -16.89
C VAL A 413 -12.50 -8.19 -18.29
N SER A 414 -11.90 -7.11 -18.81
CA SER A 414 -12.18 -6.60 -20.14
C SER A 414 -11.28 -7.28 -21.17
N THR A 415 -11.87 -8.11 -22.02
CA THR A 415 -11.15 -8.83 -23.09
C THR A 415 -11.12 -8.05 -24.41
N GLY A 416 -11.85 -6.93 -24.49
CA GLY A 416 -11.84 -6.02 -25.63
C GLY A 416 -12.53 -4.69 -25.31
N TRP A 417 -12.42 -3.71 -26.21
CA TRP A 417 -12.99 -2.37 -26.04
C TRP A 417 -14.52 -2.36 -25.86
N LEU A 418 -15.21 -3.31 -26.48
CA LEU A 418 -16.67 -3.46 -26.40
C LEU A 418 -17.11 -4.70 -25.59
N SER A 419 -16.16 -5.37 -24.92
CA SER A 419 -16.40 -6.60 -24.16
C SER A 419 -15.84 -6.46 -22.74
N PRO A 420 -16.57 -5.78 -21.84
CA PRO A 420 -17.89 -5.15 -22.04
C PRO A 420 -17.83 -3.74 -22.67
N TRP A 421 -18.97 -3.25 -23.18
CA TRP A 421 -19.07 -1.91 -23.80
C TRP A 421 -18.70 -0.76 -22.85
N THR A 422 -18.84 -1.00 -21.56
CA THR A 422 -18.45 -0.05 -20.51
C THR A 422 -16.95 0.23 -20.55
N THR A 423 -16.12 -0.63 -21.14
CA THR A 423 -14.67 -0.41 -21.28
C THR A 423 -14.37 0.81 -22.16
N ALA A 424 -14.91 0.86 -23.38
CA ALA A 424 -14.77 2.03 -24.25
C ALA A 424 -15.39 3.29 -23.62
N ALA A 425 -16.57 3.17 -23.00
CA ALA A 425 -17.25 4.29 -22.35
C ALA A 425 -16.44 4.87 -21.19
N SER A 426 -15.84 4.03 -20.35
CA SER A 426 -15.00 4.45 -19.23
C SER A 426 -13.74 5.16 -19.71
N TRP A 427 -13.05 4.63 -20.72
CA TRP A 427 -11.88 5.30 -21.30
C TRP A 427 -12.23 6.63 -21.96
N ALA A 428 -13.35 6.71 -22.69
CA ALA A 428 -13.84 7.96 -23.26
C ALA A 428 -14.16 9.00 -22.17
N PHE A 429 -14.80 8.58 -21.07
CA PHE A 429 -15.08 9.43 -19.92
C PHE A 429 -13.80 9.94 -19.25
N LEU A 430 -12.83 9.08 -18.99
CA LEU A 430 -11.55 9.46 -18.37
C LEU A 430 -10.75 10.41 -19.28
N ALA A 431 -10.74 10.16 -20.59
CA ALA A 431 -10.10 11.05 -21.57
C ALA A 431 -10.78 12.43 -21.60
N ALA A 432 -12.11 12.46 -21.60
CA ALA A 432 -12.88 13.71 -21.54
C ALA A 432 -12.63 14.47 -20.23
N LEU A 433 -12.56 13.77 -19.09
CA LEU A 433 -12.28 14.34 -17.79
C LEU A 433 -10.88 14.96 -17.73
N LEU A 434 -9.87 14.26 -18.25
CA LEU A 434 -8.49 14.76 -18.33
C LEU A 434 -8.41 15.97 -19.29
N ALA A 435 -9.02 15.89 -20.47
CA ALA A 435 -9.07 16.99 -21.42
C ALA A 435 -9.76 18.23 -20.82
N ALA A 436 -10.88 18.04 -20.11
CA ALA A 436 -11.58 19.11 -19.41
C ALA A 436 -10.71 19.75 -18.32
N ALA A 437 -9.98 18.98 -17.53
CA ALA A 437 -9.05 19.50 -16.54
C ALA A 437 -7.94 20.35 -17.17
N LEU A 438 -7.34 19.88 -18.27
CA LEU A 438 -6.30 20.60 -19.00
C LEU A 438 -6.83 21.90 -19.63
N TRP A 439 -8.03 21.85 -20.23
CA TRP A 439 -8.69 22.99 -20.87
C TRP A 439 -9.12 24.04 -19.84
N LEU A 440 -9.70 23.60 -18.72
CA LEU A 440 -10.24 24.47 -17.67
C LEU A 440 -9.19 24.92 -16.65
N ARG A 441 -7.94 24.47 -16.73
CA ARG A 441 -6.88 24.74 -15.73
C ARG A 441 -6.73 26.21 -15.31
N LYS A 442 -6.97 27.15 -16.23
CA LYS A 442 -6.86 28.58 -15.94
C LYS A 442 -8.15 29.16 -15.34
N ARG A 443 -9.30 28.62 -15.75
CA ARG A 443 -10.65 29.11 -15.40
C ARG A 443 -11.15 28.48 -14.08
N LEU A 444 -11.00 27.18 -13.94
CA LEU A 444 -11.38 26.39 -12.76
C LEU A 444 -10.13 25.66 -12.22
N PRO A 445 -9.14 26.39 -11.65
CA PRO A 445 -7.88 25.80 -11.22
C PRO A 445 -8.04 24.73 -10.15
N LEU A 446 -9.03 24.85 -9.26
CA LEU A 446 -9.27 23.86 -8.22
C LEU A 446 -9.81 22.53 -8.77
N PHE A 447 -10.73 22.60 -9.74
CA PHE A 447 -11.21 21.44 -10.50
C PHE A 447 -10.05 20.73 -11.23
N ALA A 448 -9.28 21.50 -12.00
CA ALA A 448 -8.16 20.95 -12.74
C ALA A 448 -7.07 20.35 -11.82
N PHE A 449 -6.76 21.02 -10.71
CA PHE A 449 -5.80 20.54 -9.73
C PHE A 449 -6.25 19.20 -9.14
N GLY A 450 -7.51 19.10 -8.71
CA GLY A 450 -8.04 17.87 -8.13
C GLY A 450 -8.09 16.69 -9.10
N VAL A 451 -8.49 16.93 -10.36
CA VAL A 451 -8.49 15.89 -11.40
C VAL A 451 -7.07 15.44 -11.74
N LEU A 452 -6.14 16.38 -11.98
CA LEU A 452 -4.75 16.04 -12.29
C LEU A 452 -4.04 15.37 -11.12
N TRP A 453 -4.41 15.70 -9.88
CA TRP A 453 -3.94 15.01 -8.68
C TRP A 453 -4.36 13.54 -8.66
N PHE A 454 -5.64 13.26 -8.94
CA PHE A 454 -6.14 11.89 -9.04
C PHE A 454 -5.37 11.09 -10.10
N PHE A 455 -5.23 11.62 -11.32
CA PHE A 455 -4.47 10.95 -12.38
C PHE A 455 -2.98 10.78 -12.04
N ALA A 456 -2.37 11.74 -11.35
CA ALA A 456 -0.99 11.60 -10.89
C ALA A 456 -0.86 10.36 -9.98
N GLY A 457 -1.68 10.22 -8.95
CA GLY A 457 -1.63 9.05 -8.08
C GLY A 457 -1.94 7.72 -8.78
N GLN A 458 -2.84 7.73 -9.76
CA GLN A 458 -3.17 6.53 -10.54
C GLN A 458 -2.11 6.16 -11.59
N SER A 459 -1.21 7.07 -11.94
CA SER A 459 -0.19 6.87 -12.99
C SER A 459 0.92 5.89 -12.63
N LEU A 460 0.97 5.38 -11.40
CA LEU A 460 1.83 4.26 -11.01
C LEU A 460 1.01 2.97 -10.82
N LEU A 461 -0.16 3.09 -10.21
CA LEU A 461 -0.95 1.97 -9.70
C LEU A 461 -1.87 1.34 -10.75
N SER A 462 -2.49 2.16 -11.60
CA SER A 462 -3.44 1.73 -12.64
C SER A 462 -2.72 1.68 -14.01
N THR A 463 -1.66 0.87 -14.08
CA THR A 463 -0.71 0.86 -15.22
C THR A 463 -0.29 -0.55 -15.66
N PHE A 464 0.80 -0.65 -16.43
CA PHE A 464 1.41 -1.88 -16.92
C PHE A 464 2.12 -2.71 -15.83
N VAL A 465 2.26 -2.21 -14.60
CA VAL A 465 2.85 -2.97 -13.48
C VAL A 465 1.89 -4.12 -13.09
N PRO A 466 2.36 -5.38 -12.97
CA PRO A 466 1.53 -6.59 -12.80
C PRO A 466 0.95 -6.75 -11.38
N LEU A 467 0.24 -5.72 -10.91
CA LEU A 467 -0.46 -5.72 -9.63
C LEU A 467 -1.84 -6.38 -9.78
N GLU A 468 -2.57 -6.55 -8.67
CA GLU A 468 -4.00 -6.85 -8.73
C GLU A 468 -4.78 -5.74 -9.44
N LEU A 469 -5.93 -6.07 -10.02
CA LEU A 469 -6.75 -5.12 -10.76
C LEU A 469 -7.31 -4.02 -9.84
N VAL A 470 -7.76 -4.39 -8.64
CA VAL A 470 -8.46 -3.46 -7.74
C VAL A 470 -7.93 -3.57 -6.33
N TYR A 471 -7.63 -2.41 -5.72
CA TYR A 471 -7.43 -2.27 -4.28
C TYR A 471 -7.87 -0.89 -3.82
N GLU A 472 -8.70 -0.83 -2.77
CA GLU A 472 -9.25 0.43 -2.26
C GLU A 472 -8.16 1.39 -1.74
N HIS A 473 -7.19 0.89 -0.97
CA HIS A 473 -6.13 1.70 -0.34
C HIS A 473 -5.25 2.45 -1.35
N ARG A 474 -5.29 2.10 -2.65
CA ARG A 474 -4.65 2.86 -3.73
C ARG A 474 -5.20 4.28 -3.88
N ASN A 475 -6.40 4.52 -3.37
CA ASN A 475 -7.06 5.83 -3.41
C ASN A 475 -6.80 6.68 -2.16
N TYR A 476 -5.93 6.24 -1.24
CA TYR A 476 -5.73 6.92 0.04
C TYR A 476 -5.39 8.41 -0.07
N LEU A 477 -4.52 8.78 -1.01
CA LEU A 477 -4.18 10.17 -1.31
C LEU A 477 -4.85 10.74 -2.58
N PRO A 478 -5.12 9.94 -3.65
CA PRO A 478 -5.85 10.42 -4.84
C PRO A 478 -7.24 11.00 -4.57
N ASP A 479 -7.98 10.45 -3.61
CA ASP A 479 -9.34 10.88 -3.27
C ASP A 479 -9.41 12.33 -2.74
N TRP A 480 -8.35 12.82 -2.08
CA TRP A 480 -8.22 14.23 -1.70
C TRP A 480 -8.37 15.17 -2.90
N GLY A 481 -7.77 14.80 -4.04
CA GLY A 481 -7.91 15.51 -5.30
C GLY A 481 -9.36 15.51 -5.81
N VAL A 482 -10.04 14.37 -5.73
CA VAL A 482 -11.44 14.24 -6.14
C VAL A 482 -12.34 15.14 -5.30
N PHE A 483 -12.18 15.17 -3.98
CA PHE A 483 -12.95 16.08 -3.10
C PHE A 483 -12.67 17.55 -3.40
N LEU A 484 -11.42 17.93 -3.64
CA LEU A 484 -11.08 19.30 -4.06
C LEU A 484 -11.75 19.67 -5.38
N ALA A 485 -11.74 18.77 -6.36
CA ALA A 485 -12.36 19.02 -7.66
C ALA A 485 -13.88 19.21 -7.52
N LEU A 486 -14.55 18.28 -6.85
CA LEU A 486 -16.00 18.29 -6.65
C LEU A 486 -16.43 19.52 -5.83
N PHE A 487 -15.85 19.72 -4.65
CA PHE A 487 -16.25 20.83 -3.78
C PHE A 487 -15.82 22.17 -4.37
N GLY A 488 -14.76 22.20 -5.17
CA GLY A 488 -14.39 23.36 -5.95
C GLY A 488 -15.49 23.81 -6.92
N LEU A 489 -16.09 22.88 -7.66
CA LEU A 489 -17.22 23.17 -8.55
C LEU A 489 -18.46 23.67 -7.78
N LEU A 490 -18.67 23.20 -6.56
CA LEU A 490 -19.84 23.55 -5.75
C LEU A 490 -19.70 24.92 -5.03
N PHE A 491 -18.49 25.26 -4.57
CA PHE A 491 -18.30 26.36 -3.61
C PHE A 491 -17.48 27.55 -4.11
N THR A 492 -16.76 27.45 -5.22
CA THR A 492 -15.86 28.54 -5.69
C THR A 492 -16.54 29.58 -6.58
N TRP A 493 -17.87 29.65 -6.53
CA TRP A 493 -18.70 30.65 -7.19
C TRP A 493 -19.80 31.11 -6.24
N SER A 494 -20.39 32.28 -6.47
CA SER A 494 -21.59 32.72 -5.73
C SER A 494 -22.51 33.55 -6.60
N PRO A 495 -23.85 33.44 -6.39
CA PRO A 495 -24.80 34.30 -7.06
C PRO A 495 -24.69 35.75 -6.52
N PRO A 496 -24.97 36.76 -7.38
CA PRO A 496 -24.91 38.16 -6.99
C PRO A 496 -25.98 38.52 -5.95
N ASP A 497 -27.17 37.94 -6.06
CA ASP A 497 -28.28 38.10 -5.13
C ASP A 497 -27.97 37.47 -3.75
N LYS A 498 -28.13 38.28 -2.69
CA LYS A 498 -27.85 37.92 -1.30
C LYS A 498 -28.81 36.87 -0.77
N GLU A 499 -30.10 36.92 -1.14
CA GLU A 499 -31.10 35.96 -0.67
C GLU A 499 -30.83 34.60 -1.28
N ARG A 500 -30.71 34.54 -2.62
CA ARG A 500 -30.32 33.33 -3.34
C ARG A 500 -28.98 32.77 -2.86
N ARG A 501 -28.01 33.62 -2.51
CA ARG A 501 -26.72 33.19 -1.94
C ARG A 501 -26.88 32.51 -0.59
N GLY A 502 -27.71 33.08 0.29
CA GLY A 502 -28.03 32.49 1.60
C GLY A 502 -28.66 31.11 1.46
N THR A 503 -29.69 31.00 0.62
CA THR A 503 -30.39 29.74 0.36
C THR A 503 -29.46 28.71 -0.29
N LEU A 504 -28.72 29.07 -1.33
CA LEU A 504 -27.79 28.15 -1.99
C LEU A 504 -26.69 27.68 -1.03
N ARG A 505 -26.14 28.58 -0.21
CA ARG A 505 -25.15 28.21 0.81
C ARG A 505 -25.72 27.23 1.82
N LEU A 506 -26.93 27.47 2.30
CA LEU A 506 -27.59 26.57 3.25
C LEU A 506 -27.82 25.18 2.63
N LEU A 507 -28.36 25.13 1.42
CA LEU A 507 -28.65 23.86 0.72
C LEU A 507 -27.36 23.09 0.39
N THR A 508 -26.34 23.76 -0.14
CA THR A 508 -25.07 23.11 -0.52
C THR A 508 -24.27 22.66 0.70
N VAL A 509 -24.14 23.49 1.73
CA VAL A 509 -23.44 23.11 2.98
C VAL A 509 -24.23 22.05 3.73
N GLY A 510 -25.56 22.17 3.83
CA GLY A 510 -26.42 21.17 4.45
C GLY A 510 -26.36 19.83 3.74
N GLY A 511 -26.44 19.83 2.40
CA GLY A 511 -26.29 18.64 1.58
C GLY A 511 -24.91 17.98 1.72
N MET A 512 -23.83 18.77 1.76
CA MET A 512 -22.48 18.21 1.97
C MET A 512 -22.28 17.71 3.40
N ALA A 513 -22.83 18.38 4.41
CA ALA A 513 -22.80 17.89 5.78
C ALA A 513 -23.55 16.55 5.90
N ALA A 514 -24.69 16.40 5.23
CA ALA A 514 -25.42 15.14 5.16
C ALA A 514 -24.63 14.04 4.46
N LEU A 515 -23.96 14.35 3.34
CA LEU A 515 -23.08 13.41 2.63
C LEU A 515 -21.90 12.97 3.51
N ILE A 516 -21.24 13.90 4.22
CA ILE A 516 -20.13 13.60 5.13
C ILE A 516 -20.62 12.78 6.34
N ALA A 517 -21.82 13.06 6.85
CA ALA A 517 -22.44 12.24 7.90
C ALA A 517 -22.72 10.81 7.39
N LEU A 518 -23.18 10.65 6.14
CA LEU A 518 -23.35 9.36 5.50
C LEU A 518 -22.02 8.62 5.34
N TYR A 519 -20.94 9.33 5.01
CA TYR A 519 -19.59 8.74 4.94
C TYR A 519 -19.17 8.21 6.31
N GLY A 520 -19.32 9.02 7.36
CA GLY A 520 -19.05 8.59 8.73
C GLY A 520 -19.88 7.37 9.14
N LEU A 521 -21.17 7.33 8.79
CA LEU A 521 -22.03 6.17 9.05
C LEU A 521 -21.53 4.91 8.33
N PHE A 522 -21.21 5.00 7.04
CA PHE A 522 -20.70 3.84 6.29
C PHE A 522 -19.33 3.40 6.79
N THR A 523 -18.46 4.33 7.20
CA THR A 523 -17.19 4.00 7.84
C THR A 523 -17.40 3.26 9.15
N VAL A 524 -18.35 3.68 10.00
CA VAL A 524 -18.72 2.96 11.23
C VAL A 524 -19.22 1.56 10.91
N LEU A 525 -20.15 1.41 9.96
CA LEU A 525 -20.71 0.11 9.59
C LEU A 525 -19.63 -0.84 9.07
N ARG A 526 -18.76 -0.36 8.17
CA ARG A 526 -17.64 -1.18 7.68
C ARG A 526 -16.64 -1.48 8.79
N ALA A 527 -16.31 -0.54 9.68
CA ALA A 527 -15.44 -0.79 10.82
C ALA A 527 -16.03 -1.87 11.74
N GLN A 528 -17.36 -1.89 11.94
CA GLN A 528 -18.03 -2.96 12.69
C GLN A 528 -17.93 -4.32 11.98
N VAL A 529 -17.98 -4.36 10.65
CA VAL A 529 -17.74 -5.60 9.87
C VAL A 529 -16.32 -6.09 10.10
N TRP A 530 -15.34 -5.21 9.98
CA TRP A 530 -13.91 -5.51 10.19
C TRP A 530 -13.55 -5.88 11.63
N GLY A 531 -14.35 -5.44 12.60
CA GLY A 531 -14.14 -5.74 14.02
C GLY A 531 -14.34 -7.22 14.40
N ASN A 532 -14.86 -8.06 13.50
CA ASN A 532 -15.05 -9.49 13.74
C ASN A 532 -14.70 -10.31 12.47
N PRO A 533 -13.71 -11.22 12.52
CA PRO A 533 -13.26 -11.98 11.35
C PRO A 533 -14.36 -12.80 10.65
N TYR A 534 -15.24 -13.45 11.41
CA TYR A 534 -16.35 -14.21 10.83
C TYR A 534 -17.38 -13.30 10.15
N ARG A 535 -17.70 -12.16 10.77
CA ARG A 535 -18.62 -11.16 10.18
C ARG A 535 -18.04 -10.59 8.89
N LEU A 536 -16.74 -10.33 8.86
CA LEU A 536 -16.03 -9.91 7.66
C LEU A 536 -16.15 -10.97 6.57
N ALA A 537 -15.72 -12.20 6.84
CA ALA A 537 -15.78 -13.28 5.86
C ALA A 537 -17.20 -13.56 5.35
N TYR A 538 -18.20 -13.50 6.23
CA TYR A 538 -19.61 -13.65 5.85
C TYR A 538 -20.10 -12.49 4.97
N PHE A 539 -19.77 -11.25 5.33
CA PHE A 539 -20.11 -10.08 4.52
C PHE A 539 -19.51 -10.20 3.12
N GLU A 540 -18.21 -10.49 3.03
CA GLU A 540 -17.48 -10.63 1.78
C GLU A 540 -18.07 -11.73 0.87
N ALA A 541 -18.33 -12.93 1.41
CA ALA A 541 -18.88 -14.03 0.62
C ALA A 541 -20.33 -13.79 0.17
N THR A 542 -21.11 -13.01 0.94
CA THR A 542 -22.50 -12.69 0.57
C THR A 542 -22.60 -11.52 -0.40
N THR A 543 -21.67 -10.56 -0.37
CA THR A 543 -21.58 -9.47 -1.35
C THR A 543 -20.89 -9.91 -2.65
N HIS A 544 -19.94 -10.84 -2.57
CA HIS A 544 -19.20 -11.41 -3.71
C HIS A 544 -19.41 -12.94 -3.80
N PRO A 545 -20.63 -13.42 -4.11
CA PRO A 545 -20.94 -14.86 -4.14
C PRO A 545 -20.21 -15.64 -5.24
N ARG A 546 -19.54 -14.95 -6.18
CA ARG A 546 -18.74 -15.55 -7.24
C ARG A 546 -17.23 -15.46 -6.97
N SER A 547 -16.81 -14.89 -5.84
CA SER A 547 -15.41 -14.82 -5.43
C SER A 547 -14.99 -16.15 -4.80
N PRO A 548 -14.06 -16.91 -5.43
CA PRO A 548 -13.51 -18.10 -4.80
C PRO A 548 -12.80 -17.78 -3.49
N ARG A 549 -12.09 -16.64 -3.42
CA ARG A 549 -11.34 -16.23 -2.25
C ARG A 549 -12.24 -15.85 -1.07
N ALA A 550 -13.32 -15.11 -1.31
CA ALA A 550 -14.30 -14.80 -0.27
C ALA A 550 -15.03 -16.05 0.23
N SER A 551 -15.38 -16.96 -0.69
CA SER A 551 -15.97 -18.26 -0.34
C SER A 551 -15.04 -19.10 0.54
N TYR A 552 -13.76 -19.19 0.16
CA TYR A 552 -12.72 -19.86 0.92
C TYR A 552 -12.59 -19.29 2.33
N ASP A 553 -12.48 -17.96 2.47
CA ASP A 553 -12.30 -17.32 3.77
C ASP A 553 -13.50 -17.55 4.70
N LEU A 554 -14.73 -17.50 4.18
CA LEU A 554 -15.92 -17.87 4.96
C LEU A 554 -15.87 -19.32 5.44
N GLY A 555 -15.58 -20.26 4.53
CA GLY A 555 -15.43 -21.67 4.88
C GLY A 555 -14.35 -21.87 5.95
N ARG A 556 -13.23 -21.16 5.82
CA ARG A 556 -12.11 -21.23 6.77
C ARG A 556 -12.50 -20.70 8.14
N MET A 557 -13.19 -19.56 8.21
CA MET A 557 -13.68 -19.02 9.48
C MET A 557 -14.68 -19.96 10.16
N MET A 558 -15.60 -20.57 9.40
CA MET A 558 -16.52 -21.59 9.92
C MET A 558 -15.75 -22.77 10.53
N LEU A 559 -14.74 -23.29 9.82
CA LEU A 559 -13.94 -24.44 10.27
C LEU A 559 -13.09 -24.12 11.50
N ILE A 560 -12.51 -22.92 11.58
CA ILE A 560 -11.72 -22.47 12.74
C ILE A 560 -12.61 -22.34 13.99
N MET A 561 -13.84 -21.87 13.83
CA MET A 561 -14.78 -21.66 14.93
C MET A 561 -15.56 -22.92 15.34
N ALA A 562 -15.47 -23.99 14.54
CA ALA A 562 -16.19 -25.23 14.78
C ALA A 562 -15.71 -25.91 16.08
N LYS A 563 -16.66 -26.39 16.91
CA LYS A 563 -16.37 -27.11 18.17
C LYS A 563 -16.19 -28.62 17.96
N GLY A 564 -15.61 -29.02 16.82
CA GLY A 564 -15.47 -30.42 16.39
C GLY A 564 -16.22 -30.75 15.11
N THR A 565 -15.97 -31.95 14.58
CA THR A 565 -16.44 -32.44 13.27
C THR A 565 -17.96 -32.60 13.18
N ASP A 566 -18.63 -32.85 14.30
CA ASP A 566 -20.08 -33.06 14.36
C ASP A 566 -20.87 -31.74 14.42
N SER A 567 -20.18 -30.62 14.62
CA SER A 567 -20.83 -29.32 14.70
C SER A 567 -21.38 -28.91 13.32
N THR A 568 -22.55 -28.28 13.33
CA THR A 568 -23.17 -27.73 12.11
C THR A 568 -22.23 -26.79 11.37
N LEU A 569 -21.41 -26.03 12.12
CA LEU A 569 -20.46 -25.08 11.56
C LEU A 569 -19.33 -25.78 10.80
N PHE A 570 -18.84 -26.93 11.28
CA PHE A 570 -17.88 -27.75 10.55
C PHE A 570 -18.46 -28.23 9.21
N GLN A 571 -19.69 -28.76 9.26
CA GLN A 571 -20.37 -29.28 8.06
C GLN A 571 -20.66 -28.19 7.03
N PHE A 572 -21.06 -27.00 7.48
CA PHE A 572 -21.22 -25.84 6.60
C PHE A 572 -19.89 -25.34 6.06
N GLY A 573 -18.84 -25.31 6.88
CA GLY A 573 -17.49 -24.92 6.44
C GLY A 573 -16.96 -25.84 5.34
N MET A 574 -17.08 -27.18 5.51
CA MET A 574 -16.68 -28.14 4.49
C MET A 574 -17.50 -27.95 3.19
N ARG A 575 -18.82 -27.78 3.27
CA ARG A 575 -19.66 -27.52 2.07
C ARG A 575 -19.32 -26.21 1.38
N GLN A 576 -19.03 -25.16 2.14
CA GLN A 576 -18.64 -23.87 1.59
C GLN A 576 -17.32 -23.98 0.81
N MET A 577 -16.37 -24.77 1.30
CA MET A 577 -15.13 -25.06 0.57
C MET A 577 -15.38 -25.86 -0.71
N GLU A 578 -16.25 -26.87 -0.66
CA GLU A 578 -16.60 -27.64 -1.86
C GLU A 578 -17.27 -26.77 -2.93
N GLN A 579 -18.17 -25.87 -2.52
CA GLN A 579 -18.79 -24.92 -3.45
C GLN A 579 -17.79 -23.91 -3.98
N GLY A 580 -16.91 -23.39 -3.12
CA GLY A 580 -15.86 -22.44 -3.50
C GLY A 580 -14.89 -23.03 -4.53
N ALA A 581 -14.53 -24.31 -4.38
CA ALA A 581 -13.67 -25.03 -5.33
C ALA A 581 -14.25 -25.11 -6.75
N LEU A 582 -15.58 -25.08 -6.89
CA LEU A 582 -16.28 -25.17 -8.18
C LEU A 582 -16.48 -23.79 -8.85
N LEU A 583 -16.10 -22.70 -8.19
CA LEU A 583 -16.24 -21.36 -8.77
C LEU A 583 -15.20 -21.13 -9.88
N PRO A 584 -15.55 -20.44 -10.98
CA PRO A 584 -14.59 -20.10 -12.02
C PRO A 584 -13.42 -19.28 -11.47
N GLY A 585 -12.19 -19.72 -11.75
CA GLY A 585 -10.97 -19.06 -11.27
C GLY A 585 -10.58 -19.42 -9.84
N ALA A 586 -11.23 -20.42 -9.22
CA ALA A 586 -10.77 -20.97 -7.95
C ALA A 586 -9.37 -21.57 -8.07
N ASP A 587 -8.52 -21.25 -7.09
CA ASP A 587 -7.21 -21.84 -6.91
C ASP A 587 -7.31 -23.16 -6.11
N LEU A 588 -6.17 -23.77 -5.77
CA LEU A 588 -6.13 -25.02 -5.02
C LEU A 588 -6.48 -24.87 -3.54
N GLN A 589 -6.63 -23.64 -2.99
CA GLN A 589 -6.80 -23.42 -1.54
C GLN A 589 -8.06 -24.09 -0.95
N PRO A 590 -9.26 -24.01 -1.57
CA PRO A 590 -10.45 -24.67 -1.02
C PRO A 590 -10.30 -26.20 -0.99
N LEU A 591 -9.75 -26.78 -2.06
CA LEU A 591 -9.50 -28.22 -2.15
C LEU A 591 -8.44 -28.66 -1.14
N GLN A 592 -7.39 -27.86 -0.98
CA GLN A 592 -6.35 -28.08 0.02
C GLN A 592 -6.94 -28.10 1.43
N ALA A 593 -7.78 -27.12 1.77
CA ALA A 593 -8.42 -27.06 3.08
C ALA A 593 -9.33 -28.26 3.33
N LEU A 594 -10.06 -28.75 2.33
CA LEU A 594 -10.88 -29.96 2.44
C LEU A 594 -10.04 -31.20 2.78
N VAL A 595 -8.96 -31.43 2.02
CA VAL A 595 -8.03 -32.53 2.26
C VAL A 595 -7.39 -32.40 3.65
N PHE A 596 -6.87 -31.22 3.98
CA PHE A 596 -6.24 -30.93 5.25
C PHE A 596 -7.18 -31.22 6.43
N MET A 597 -8.41 -30.69 6.37
CA MET A 597 -9.37 -30.85 7.46
C MET A 597 -9.86 -32.29 7.60
N ALA A 598 -10.02 -33.02 6.49
CA ALA A 598 -10.35 -34.43 6.56
C ALA A 598 -9.21 -35.26 7.18
N ALA A 599 -7.99 -35.14 6.63
CA ALA A 599 -6.83 -35.90 7.07
C ALA A 599 -6.41 -35.56 8.52
N LYS A 600 -6.52 -34.30 8.94
CA LYS A 600 -6.27 -33.87 10.32
C LYS A 600 -7.24 -34.50 11.32
N ASN A 601 -8.51 -34.63 10.95
CA ASN A 601 -9.56 -35.13 11.83
C ASN A 601 -9.84 -36.64 11.63
N SER A 602 -8.95 -37.37 10.94
CA SER A 602 -9.12 -38.79 10.64
C SER A 602 -10.44 -39.12 9.92
N LEU A 603 -10.93 -38.19 9.10
CA LEU A 603 -12.07 -38.39 8.21
C LEU A 603 -11.59 -38.89 6.84
N PRO A 604 -12.41 -39.65 6.09
CA PRO A 604 -12.05 -40.07 4.74
C PRO A 604 -11.80 -38.87 3.82
N VAL A 605 -10.61 -38.82 3.21
CA VAL A 605 -10.31 -37.87 2.15
C VAL A 605 -10.99 -38.34 0.87
N GLN A 606 -11.80 -37.47 0.26
CA GLN A 606 -12.62 -37.89 -0.89
C GLN A 606 -11.78 -37.91 -2.18
N PRO A 607 -11.80 -39.00 -2.98
CA PRO A 607 -11.02 -39.09 -4.22
C PRO A 607 -11.30 -37.97 -5.22
N ARG A 608 -12.54 -37.44 -5.23
CA ARG A 608 -12.92 -36.32 -6.09
C ARG A 608 -12.08 -35.07 -5.85
N TRP A 609 -11.66 -34.78 -4.61
CA TRP A 609 -10.90 -33.57 -4.32
C TRP A 609 -9.53 -33.60 -5.00
N TRP A 610 -8.90 -34.77 -5.05
CA TRP A 610 -7.63 -34.97 -5.78
C TRP A 610 -7.81 -34.81 -7.30
N ALA A 611 -8.89 -35.38 -7.86
CA ALA A 611 -9.22 -35.24 -9.27
C ALA A 611 -9.48 -33.78 -9.67
N GLU A 612 -10.21 -33.02 -8.83
CA GLU A 612 -10.45 -31.60 -9.05
C GLU A 612 -9.15 -30.78 -8.97
N MET A 613 -8.21 -31.11 -8.08
CA MET A 613 -6.91 -30.42 -8.05
C MET A 613 -6.16 -30.59 -9.37
N GLN A 614 -6.14 -31.81 -9.93
CA GLN A 614 -5.52 -32.05 -11.23
C GLN A 614 -6.24 -31.31 -12.35
N HIS A 615 -7.58 -31.29 -12.32
CA HIS A 615 -8.38 -30.51 -13.27
C HIS A 615 -8.04 -29.02 -13.21
N THR A 616 -8.00 -28.41 -12.02
CA THR A 616 -7.63 -27.00 -11.84
C THR A 616 -6.23 -26.71 -12.38
N ILE A 617 -5.24 -27.56 -12.08
CA ILE A 617 -3.88 -27.45 -12.64
C ILE A 617 -3.91 -27.58 -14.17
N ALA A 618 -4.77 -28.43 -14.72
CA ALA A 618 -4.89 -28.66 -16.16
C ALA A 618 -5.57 -27.50 -16.91
N THR A 619 -6.40 -26.70 -16.24
CA THR A 619 -7.18 -25.62 -16.88
C THR A 619 -6.67 -24.22 -16.57
N SER A 620 -5.90 -24.04 -15.49
CA SER A 620 -5.47 -22.74 -14.98
C SER A 620 -3.95 -22.66 -14.79
N PRO A 621 -3.32 -21.49 -15.02
CA PRO A 621 -1.93 -21.26 -14.61
C PRO A 621 -1.76 -21.40 -13.09
N MET A 622 -0.66 -22.01 -12.64
CA MET A 622 -0.40 -22.16 -11.21
C MET A 622 0.14 -20.86 -10.57
N SER A 623 -0.63 -20.33 -9.64
CA SER A 623 -0.31 -19.19 -8.78
C SER A 623 0.72 -19.55 -7.71
N ALA A 624 1.18 -18.56 -6.95
CA ALA A 624 2.02 -18.81 -5.77
C ALA A 624 1.20 -19.48 -4.65
N GLU A 625 -0.08 -19.12 -4.53
CA GLU A 625 -1.04 -19.69 -3.60
C GLU A 625 -1.28 -21.18 -3.85
N ASP A 626 -1.28 -21.63 -5.11
CA ASP A 626 -1.39 -23.05 -5.48
C ASP A 626 -0.19 -23.86 -4.97
N VAL A 627 1.02 -23.33 -5.17
CA VAL A 627 2.25 -23.96 -4.70
C VAL A 627 2.27 -24.02 -3.17
N GLY A 628 1.90 -22.92 -2.52
CA GLY A 628 1.76 -22.85 -1.05
C GLY A 628 0.73 -23.83 -0.50
N SER A 629 -0.37 -24.05 -1.22
CA SER A 629 -1.41 -25.00 -0.87
C SER A 629 -0.87 -26.43 -0.86
N LEU A 630 -0.18 -26.85 -1.92
CA LEU A 630 0.43 -28.18 -1.98
C LEU A 630 1.53 -28.34 -0.92
N TYR A 631 2.34 -27.30 -0.70
CA TYR A 631 3.35 -27.29 0.36
C TYR A 631 2.73 -27.50 1.74
N SER A 632 1.60 -26.84 2.03
CA SER A 632 0.87 -27.00 3.30
C SER A 632 0.43 -28.44 3.55
N LEU A 633 -0.03 -29.18 2.51
CA LEU A 633 -0.41 -30.58 2.64
C LEU A 633 0.78 -31.48 2.99
N ILE A 634 1.94 -31.23 2.35
CA ILE A 634 3.18 -31.95 2.65
C ILE A 634 3.58 -31.69 4.10
N GLN A 635 3.66 -30.41 4.50
CA GLN A 635 4.03 -30.02 5.87
C GLN A 635 3.09 -30.59 6.91
N CYS A 636 1.79 -30.67 6.62
CA CYS A 636 0.83 -31.29 7.53
C CYS A 636 1.15 -32.77 7.80
N GLY A 637 1.58 -33.51 6.77
CA GLY A 637 2.03 -34.89 6.92
C GLY A 637 3.35 -34.99 7.69
N ILE A 638 4.33 -34.16 7.35
CA ILE A 638 5.67 -34.15 7.99
C ILE A 638 5.53 -33.89 9.50
N ASN A 639 4.70 -32.93 9.87
CA ASN A 639 4.48 -32.55 11.27
C ASN A 639 3.57 -33.53 12.03
N GLY A 640 3.12 -34.62 11.39
CA GLY A 640 2.23 -35.61 11.99
C GLY A 640 0.81 -35.11 12.30
N VAL A 641 0.44 -33.93 11.79
CA VAL A 641 -0.88 -33.32 11.99
C VAL A 641 -1.93 -34.01 11.12
N CYS A 642 -1.59 -34.32 9.87
CA CYS A 642 -2.46 -35.04 8.94
C CYS A 642 -2.10 -36.53 8.93
N ARG A 643 -3.12 -37.38 9.06
CA ARG A 643 -2.97 -38.84 8.93
C ARG A 643 -3.38 -39.27 7.53
N TYR A 644 -2.39 -39.46 6.66
CA TYR A 644 -2.62 -39.92 5.29
C TYR A 644 -2.63 -41.45 5.21
N THR A 645 -3.58 -42.01 4.46
CA THR A 645 -3.53 -43.42 4.05
C THR A 645 -2.52 -43.60 2.91
N PRO A 646 -2.06 -44.84 2.61
CA PRO A 646 -1.23 -45.10 1.44
C PRO A 646 -1.86 -44.60 0.13
N SER A 647 -3.18 -44.70 0.02
CA SER A 647 -3.92 -44.15 -1.12
C SER A 647 -3.85 -42.62 -1.18
N ASP A 648 -3.93 -41.93 -0.04
CA ASP A 648 -3.83 -40.46 -0.01
C ASP A 648 -2.44 -39.98 -0.41
N LEU A 649 -1.38 -40.67 0.04
CA LEU A 649 0.00 -40.37 -0.36
C LEU A 649 0.20 -40.60 -1.86
N GLN A 650 -0.37 -41.67 -2.42
CA GLN A 650 -0.33 -41.93 -3.85
C GLN A 650 -1.04 -40.80 -4.64
N GLN A 651 -2.22 -40.37 -4.19
CA GLN A 651 -2.98 -39.29 -4.83
C GLN A 651 -2.25 -37.93 -4.75
N LEU A 652 -1.73 -37.57 -3.57
CA LEU A 652 -0.95 -36.34 -3.38
C LEU A 652 0.32 -36.34 -4.26
N GLY A 653 1.04 -37.45 -4.31
CA GLY A 653 2.18 -37.63 -5.19
C GLY A 653 1.81 -37.50 -6.67
N GLY A 654 0.66 -38.03 -7.08
CA GLY A 654 0.11 -37.89 -8.42
C GLY A 654 -0.20 -36.43 -8.80
N VAL A 655 -0.83 -35.67 -7.90
CA VAL A 655 -1.11 -34.24 -8.10
C VAL A 655 0.20 -33.44 -8.25
N ILE A 656 1.18 -33.66 -7.38
CA ILE A 656 2.47 -32.96 -7.43
C ILE A 656 3.23 -33.30 -8.72
N ALA A 657 3.29 -34.58 -9.09
CA ALA A 657 3.95 -35.00 -10.32
C ALA A 657 3.27 -34.41 -11.56
N PHE A 658 1.93 -34.34 -11.58
CA PHE A 658 1.18 -33.68 -12.65
C PHE A 658 1.49 -32.17 -12.73
N ALA A 659 1.59 -31.49 -11.59
CA ALA A 659 1.98 -30.08 -11.52
C ALA A 659 3.38 -29.84 -12.12
N VAL A 660 4.36 -30.67 -11.77
CA VAL A 660 5.73 -30.61 -12.31
C VAL A 660 5.75 -30.95 -13.80
N GLN A 661 5.01 -31.96 -14.24
CA GLN A 661 4.94 -32.34 -15.65
C GLN A 661 4.41 -31.21 -16.53
N ARG A 662 3.38 -30.50 -16.06
CA ARG A 662 2.79 -29.36 -16.78
C ARG A 662 3.68 -28.12 -16.75
N ASN A 663 4.54 -28.01 -15.74
CA ASN A 663 5.41 -26.86 -15.53
C ASN A 663 6.88 -27.30 -15.31
N PRO A 664 7.51 -27.95 -16.30
CA PRO A 664 8.80 -28.66 -16.10
C PRO A 664 9.99 -27.73 -15.82
N ASN A 665 9.82 -26.43 -16.02
CA ASN A 665 10.84 -25.40 -15.83
C ASN A 665 10.60 -24.54 -14.57
N ARG A 666 9.64 -24.92 -13.70
CA ARG A 666 9.33 -24.23 -12.44
C ARG A 666 10.12 -24.88 -11.28
N PRO A 667 11.27 -24.30 -10.84
CA PRO A 667 12.14 -24.92 -9.84
C PRO A 667 11.48 -25.04 -8.44
N ASP A 668 10.52 -24.18 -8.14
CA ASP A 668 9.70 -24.23 -6.92
C ASP A 668 8.81 -25.48 -6.85
N LEU A 669 8.19 -25.88 -7.97
CA LEU A 669 7.41 -27.13 -8.05
C LEU A 669 8.30 -28.38 -7.97
N ILE A 670 9.50 -28.32 -8.56
CA ILE A 670 10.48 -29.42 -8.46
C ILE A 670 10.97 -29.56 -7.02
N THR A 671 11.25 -28.44 -6.35
CA THR A 671 11.62 -28.42 -4.93
C THR A 671 10.49 -28.98 -4.05
N LEU A 672 9.23 -28.65 -4.37
CA LEU A 672 8.06 -29.19 -3.71
C LEU A 672 7.99 -30.73 -3.83
N GLN A 673 8.23 -31.26 -5.03
CA GLN A 673 8.29 -32.70 -5.28
C GLN A 673 9.46 -33.37 -4.55
N ALA A 674 10.64 -32.73 -4.51
CA ALA A 674 11.78 -33.21 -3.76
C ALA A 674 11.47 -33.30 -2.25
N ASN A 675 10.79 -32.29 -1.71
CA ASN A 675 10.37 -32.26 -0.31
C ASN A 675 9.39 -33.40 0.01
N PHE A 676 8.40 -33.63 -0.86
CA PHE A 676 7.47 -34.76 -0.75
C PHE A 676 8.20 -36.12 -0.77
N ALA A 677 9.11 -36.31 -1.74
CA ALA A 677 9.87 -37.54 -1.90
C ALA A 677 10.75 -37.85 -0.67
N ALA A 678 11.49 -36.86 -0.17
CA ALA A 678 12.38 -37.04 0.97
C ALA A 678 11.62 -37.35 2.28
N ASN A 679 10.55 -36.59 2.55
CA ASN A 679 9.98 -36.57 3.91
C ASN A 679 8.72 -37.42 4.10
N LEU A 680 7.94 -37.67 3.05
CA LEU A 680 6.72 -38.49 3.16
C LEU A 680 6.85 -39.87 2.49
N VAL A 681 7.56 -39.95 1.37
CA VAL A 681 7.80 -41.23 0.67
C VAL A 681 9.11 -41.88 1.10
N HIS A 682 10.05 -41.10 1.62
CA HIS A 682 11.41 -41.52 1.97
C HIS A 682 12.25 -42.02 0.78
N ASP A 683 11.97 -41.51 -0.42
CA ASP A 683 12.78 -41.71 -1.63
C ASP A 683 13.87 -40.63 -1.72
N ASN A 684 14.91 -40.79 -0.90
CA ASN A 684 16.03 -39.86 -0.83
C ASN A 684 16.82 -39.74 -2.15
N PRO A 685 17.05 -40.81 -2.94
CA PRO A 685 17.69 -40.68 -4.25
C PRO A 685 16.89 -39.79 -5.21
N LEU A 686 15.58 -39.99 -5.34
CA LEU A 686 14.74 -39.15 -6.18
C LEU A 686 14.75 -37.69 -5.70
N ALA A 687 14.63 -37.46 -4.39
CA ALA A 687 14.67 -36.12 -3.82
C ALA A 687 15.98 -35.39 -4.13
N TYR A 688 17.11 -36.08 -4.04
CA TYR A 688 18.41 -35.53 -4.38
C TYR A 688 18.52 -35.14 -5.86
N HIS A 689 18.10 -36.01 -6.78
CA HIS A 689 18.08 -35.72 -8.21
C HIS A 689 17.18 -34.52 -8.55
N LEU A 690 16.00 -34.43 -7.94
CA LEU A 690 15.09 -33.30 -8.12
C LEU A 690 15.71 -32.00 -7.59
N MET A 691 16.42 -32.05 -6.46
CA MET A 691 17.08 -30.87 -5.91
C MET A 691 18.23 -30.36 -6.80
N LEU A 692 19.05 -31.26 -7.35
CA LEU A 692 20.07 -30.90 -8.35
C LEU A 692 19.44 -30.20 -9.56
N ARG A 693 18.30 -30.71 -10.04
CA ARG A 693 17.57 -30.08 -11.15
C ARG A 693 17.03 -28.69 -10.77
N ALA A 694 16.48 -28.52 -9.56
CA ALA A 694 15.98 -27.22 -9.11
C ALA A 694 17.10 -26.16 -9.09
N VAL A 695 18.28 -26.52 -8.55
CA VAL A 695 19.47 -25.66 -8.54
C VAL A 695 19.96 -25.37 -9.97
N ALA A 696 19.92 -26.34 -10.88
CA ALA A 696 20.32 -26.14 -12.27
C ALA A 696 19.38 -25.18 -13.03
N LEU A 697 18.09 -25.16 -12.70
CA LEU A 697 17.10 -24.28 -13.32
C LEU A 697 17.19 -22.83 -12.81
N ASP A 698 17.48 -22.63 -11.53
CA ASP A 698 17.67 -21.30 -10.93
C ASP A 698 18.88 -21.27 -9.99
N PRO A 699 20.11 -21.16 -10.55
CA PRO A 699 21.35 -21.20 -9.78
C PRO A 699 21.59 -19.92 -8.96
N GLY A 700 20.73 -18.90 -9.11
CA GLY A 700 20.82 -17.64 -8.37
C GLY A 700 20.09 -17.66 -7.02
N LYS A 701 19.23 -18.66 -6.77
CA LYS A 701 18.37 -18.69 -5.60
C LYS A 701 18.99 -19.44 -4.43
N TYR A 702 19.27 -18.71 -3.35
CA TYR A 702 19.96 -19.22 -2.17
C TYR A 702 19.27 -20.43 -1.51
N ASP A 703 17.94 -20.41 -1.40
CA ASP A 703 17.17 -21.48 -0.72
C ASP A 703 17.36 -22.87 -1.35
N TYR A 704 17.56 -22.95 -2.67
CA TYR A 704 17.75 -24.23 -3.35
C TYR A 704 19.11 -24.83 -3.02
N TRP A 705 20.16 -24.01 -2.97
CA TRP A 705 21.49 -24.44 -2.52
C TRP A 705 21.48 -24.84 -1.05
N LYS A 706 20.77 -24.10 -0.19
CA LYS A 706 20.59 -24.45 1.22
C LYS A 706 19.95 -25.83 1.38
N ASN A 707 18.89 -26.13 0.64
CA ASN A 707 18.23 -27.43 0.73
C ASN A 707 19.14 -28.55 0.19
N LEU A 708 19.89 -28.29 -0.89
CA LEU A 708 20.84 -29.24 -1.47
C LEU A 708 21.98 -29.60 -0.50
N VAL A 709 22.60 -28.63 0.17
CA VAL A 709 23.70 -28.92 1.11
C VAL A 709 23.22 -29.76 2.29
N VAL A 710 22.01 -29.51 2.80
CA VAL A 710 21.43 -30.31 3.89
C VAL A 710 21.23 -31.76 3.43
N MET A 711 20.73 -31.97 2.20
CA MET A 711 20.59 -33.30 1.61
C MET A 711 21.93 -34.00 1.39
N GLN A 712 22.95 -33.29 0.88
CA GLN A 712 24.31 -33.85 0.66
C GLN A 712 24.96 -34.25 1.98
N MET A 713 24.86 -33.41 3.01
CA MET A 713 25.37 -33.74 4.35
C MET A 713 24.67 -34.95 4.97
N ALA A 714 23.36 -35.08 4.75
CA ALA A 714 22.59 -36.25 5.19
C ALA A 714 22.98 -37.52 4.41
N ALA A 715 23.31 -37.38 3.13
CA ALA A 715 23.75 -38.47 2.26
C ALA A 715 25.24 -38.85 2.43
N GLY A 716 26.00 -38.14 3.28
CA GLY A 716 27.43 -38.37 3.49
C GLY A 716 28.34 -37.81 2.37
N LEU A 717 27.80 -36.99 1.48
CA LEU A 717 28.51 -36.36 0.35
C LEU A 717 29.21 -35.06 0.81
N TYR A 718 30.14 -35.17 1.77
CA TYR A 718 30.73 -34.00 2.44
C TYR A 718 31.58 -33.12 1.52
N GLY A 719 32.23 -33.70 0.49
CA GLY A 719 32.99 -32.93 -0.50
C GLY A 719 32.09 -32.01 -1.32
N ASP A 720 31.00 -32.55 -1.86
CA ASP A 720 30.02 -31.79 -2.64
C ASP A 720 29.31 -30.74 -1.78
N ALA A 721 28.98 -31.08 -0.53
CA ALA A 721 28.42 -30.14 0.45
C ALA A 721 29.34 -28.93 0.70
N GLY A 722 30.66 -29.14 0.68
CA GLY A 722 31.65 -28.06 0.79
C GLY A 722 31.57 -27.08 -0.37
N HIS A 723 31.44 -27.57 -1.60
CA HIS A 723 31.30 -26.74 -2.80
C HIS A 723 30.00 -25.95 -2.81
N VAL A 724 28.89 -26.57 -2.40
CA VAL A 724 27.61 -25.87 -2.26
C VAL A 724 27.72 -24.73 -1.23
N LEU A 725 28.41 -24.94 -0.11
CA LEU A 725 28.62 -23.87 0.88
C LEU A 725 29.43 -22.69 0.34
N GLU A 726 30.44 -22.95 -0.51
CA GLU A 726 31.18 -21.87 -1.18
C GLU A 726 30.27 -21.08 -2.10
N ARG A 727 29.42 -21.76 -2.88
CA ARG A 727 28.44 -21.10 -3.74
C ARG A 727 27.42 -20.29 -2.94
N MET A 728 26.97 -20.79 -1.80
CA MET A 728 26.09 -20.06 -0.88
C MET A 728 26.74 -18.76 -0.37
N ARG A 729 28.07 -18.77 -0.09
CA ARG A 729 28.82 -17.55 0.30
C ARG A 729 28.88 -16.53 -0.83
N GLU A 730 29.02 -16.96 -2.09
CA GLU A 730 29.01 -16.07 -3.25
C GLU A 730 27.65 -15.39 -3.47
N LEU A 731 26.56 -16.11 -3.16
CA LEU A 731 25.19 -15.60 -3.24
C LEU A 731 24.87 -14.64 -2.08
N ASP A 732 25.47 -14.81 -0.90
CA ASP A 732 25.30 -13.96 0.28
C ASP A 732 26.04 -12.61 0.20
N ARG A 733 25.82 -11.85 -0.88
CA ARG A 733 26.53 -10.58 -1.16
C ARG A 733 26.36 -9.52 -0.07
N PHE A 734 25.21 -9.54 0.60
CA PHE A 734 24.86 -8.57 1.65
C PHE A 734 25.12 -9.10 3.07
N GLY A 735 25.59 -10.34 3.21
CA GLY A 735 25.90 -10.94 4.51
C GLY A 735 24.67 -11.28 5.35
N ILE A 736 23.50 -11.44 4.73
CA ILE A 736 22.22 -11.73 5.37
C ILE A 736 22.24 -13.16 5.96
N HIS A 737 22.86 -14.11 5.26
CA HIS A 737 22.88 -15.52 5.64
C HIS A 737 24.17 -15.96 6.33
N ARG A 738 25.01 -15.01 6.75
CA ARG A 738 26.36 -15.26 7.28
C ARG A 738 26.38 -16.22 8.48
N ASP A 739 25.42 -16.09 9.39
CA ASP A 739 25.34 -16.96 10.57
C ASP A 739 24.83 -18.37 10.23
N GLU A 740 23.91 -18.48 9.26
CA GLU A 740 23.42 -19.78 8.78
C GLU A 740 24.52 -20.55 8.06
N ILE A 741 25.26 -19.89 7.16
CA ILE A 741 26.42 -20.48 6.47
C ILE A 741 27.48 -20.92 7.48
N ARG A 742 27.73 -20.11 8.53
CA ARG A 742 28.70 -20.47 9.58
C ARG A 742 28.25 -21.72 10.34
N LYS A 743 26.96 -21.83 10.66
CA LYS A 743 26.38 -23.00 11.34
C LYS A 743 26.51 -24.25 10.47
N LEU A 744 26.05 -24.19 9.22
CA LEU A 744 26.13 -25.33 8.29
C LEU A 744 27.58 -25.75 8.01
N ALA A 745 28.52 -24.81 7.92
CA ALA A 745 29.94 -25.12 7.78
C ALA A 745 30.51 -25.83 9.02
N GLY A 746 30.08 -25.44 10.22
CA GLY A 746 30.44 -26.13 11.46
C GLY A 746 29.91 -27.56 11.50
N GLU A 747 28.62 -27.75 11.18
CA GLU A 747 27.97 -29.06 11.11
C GLU A 747 28.64 -29.98 10.06
N LEU A 748 29.00 -29.43 8.89
CA LEU A 748 29.73 -30.15 7.85
C LEU A 748 31.09 -30.63 8.37
N ALA A 749 31.86 -29.75 9.01
CA ALA A 749 33.19 -30.08 9.53
C ALA A 749 33.13 -31.18 10.61
N GLU A 750 32.16 -31.09 11.51
CA GLU A 750 31.93 -32.11 12.55
C GLU A 750 31.57 -33.47 11.94
N LYS A 751 30.59 -33.50 11.02
CA LYS A 751 30.16 -34.74 10.37
C LYS A 751 31.26 -35.35 9.49
N ALA A 752 32.01 -34.54 8.75
CA ALA A 752 33.12 -35.01 7.93
C ALA A 752 34.25 -35.61 8.78
N ALA A 753 34.54 -35.04 9.95
CA ALA A 753 35.53 -35.58 10.88
C ALA A 753 35.10 -36.94 11.47
N LEU A 754 33.81 -37.08 11.81
CA LEU A 754 33.22 -38.32 12.32
C LEU A 754 33.16 -39.43 11.26
N ALA A 755 33.01 -39.06 9.98
CA ALA A 755 32.78 -39.99 8.88
C ALA A 755 34.04 -40.58 8.23
N SER A 756 35.23 -40.38 8.81
CA SER A 756 36.53 -40.88 8.31
C SER A 756 36.64 -42.42 8.12
N LYS A 757 35.53 -43.16 8.18
CA LYS A 757 35.41 -44.62 7.96
C LYS A 757 34.19 -45.06 7.11
N ALA A 758 33.38 -44.17 6.54
CA ALA A 758 32.20 -44.56 5.73
C ALA A 758 32.41 -44.25 4.24
N SER A 759 32.17 -45.23 3.38
CA SER A 759 32.15 -45.02 1.92
C SER A 759 30.84 -44.32 1.50
N PRO A 760 30.86 -43.41 0.51
CA PRO A 760 29.64 -42.77 0.02
C PRO A 760 28.66 -43.80 -0.57
N PRO A 761 27.35 -43.54 -0.53
CA PRO A 761 26.34 -44.46 -1.05
C PRO A 761 26.55 -44.69 -2.56
N PRO A 762 26.52 -45.94 -3.05
CA PRO A 762 27.03 -46.30 -4.38
C PRO A 762 26.23 -45.80 -5.59
N ASN A 763 25.14 -45.05 -5.42
CA ASN A 763 24.18 -44.74 -6.49
C ASN A 763 23.75 -43.25 -6.58
N LEU A 764 24.47 -42.32 -5.94
CA LEU A 764 24.23 -40.87 -6.11
C LEU A 764 25.36 -40.24 -6.93
N PRO A 765 25.09 -39.31 -7.87
CA PRO A 765 26.15 -38.58 -8.57
C PRO A 765 26.97 -37.74 -7.58
N HIS A 766 28.31 -37.76 -7.68
CA HIS A 766 29.21 -37.09 -6.71
C HIS A 766 30.57 -36.71 -7.31
N GLY A 767 31.18 -35.61 -6.84
CA GLY A 767 32.54 -35.20 -7.19
C GLY A 767 32.68 -33.87 -7.98
N VAL A 768 33.86 -33.25 -7.83
CA VAL A 768 34.19 -31.85 -8.20
C VAL A 768 34.03 -31.51 -9.70
N GLY A 769 34.04 -32.51 -10.58
CA GLY A 769 33.76 -32.35 -12.03
C GLY A 769 32.39 -32.86 -12.47
N GLU A 770 31.79 -33.75 -11.67
CA GLU A 770 30.47 -34.31 -11.93
C GLU A 770 29.37 -33.34 -11.55
N GLU A 771 29.53 -32.45 -10.57
CA GLU A 771 28.46 -31.49 -10.20
C GLU A 771 28.05 -30.60 -11.39
N LYS A 772 28.99 -30.07 -12.18
CA LYS A 772 28.67 -29.30 -13.41
C LYS A 772 28.01 -30.16 -14.48
N THR A 773 28.39 -31.43 -14.56
CA THR A 773 27.87 -32.38 -15.56
C THR A 773 26.48 -32.85 -15.15
N ALA A 774 26.28 -33.21 -13.88
CA ALA A 774 25.02 -33.55 -13.24
C ALA A 774 24.04 -32.36 -13.24
N LEU A 775 24.49 -31.12 -13.02
CA LEU A 775 23.64 -29.93 -13.16
C LEU A 775 23.19 -29.72 -14.62
N ARG A 776 24.08 -29.96 -15.60
CA ARG A 776 23.74 -29.91 -17.02
C ARG A 776 22.77 -31.02 -17.41
N ASP A 777 23.05 -32.25 -17.01
CA ASP A 777 22.27 -33.43 -17.35
C ASP A 777 20.90 -33.42 -16.61
N ALA A 778 20.86 -32.92 -15.37
CA ALA A 778 19.61 -32.72 -14.62
C ALA A 778 18.71 -31.65 -15.24
N ARG A 779 19.29 -30.63 -15.89
CA ARG A 779 18.54 -29.63 -16.66
C ARG A 779 17.88 -30.22 -17.90
N GLU A 780 18.50 -31.24 -18.50
CA GLU A 780 18.04 -31.90 -19.73
C GLU A 780 17.17 -33.15 -19.47
N ALA A 781 17.14 -33.66 -18.24
CA ALA A 781 16.43 -34.88 -17.87
C ALA A 781 14.89 -34.74 -17.95
N PRO A 782 14.17 -35.71 -18.55
CA PRO A 782 12.71 -35.72 -18.57
C PRO A 782 12.14 -35.84 -17.14
N PRO A 783 10.94 -35.28 -16.87
CA PRO A 783 10.27 -35.41 -15.58
C PRO A 783 9.74 -36.83 -15.40
N ASN A 784 10.61 -37.79 -15.09
CA ASN A 784 10.16 -39.16 -14.83
C ASN A 784 9.60 -39.29 -13.41
N LEU A 785 8.38 -39.83 -13.39
CA LEU A 785 7.48 -40.04 -12.27
C LEU A 785 8.04 -41.05 -11.26
N LEU A 786 7.54 -40.92 -10.02
CA LEU A 786 7.62 -41.90 -8.93
C LEU A 786 7.50 -43.35 -9.45
N HIS A 787 8.63 -43.99 -9.78
CA HIS A 787 8.71 -45.43 -9.93
C HIS A 787 9.11 -46.00 -8.57
N GLY A 788 8.12 -46.33 -7.74
CA GLY A 788 8.48 -46.93 -6.45
C GLY A 788 7.40 -47.02 -5.37
N VAL A 789 6.11 -47.14 -5.68
CA VAL A 789 5.17 -47.75 -4.73
C VAL A 789 4.14 -48.58 -5.49
N GLY A 790 4.41 -49.87 -5.59
CA GLY A 790 3.48 -50.88 -6.09
C GLY A 790 3.57 -51.15 -7.58
N GLU A 791 4.46 -52.07 -7.99
CA GLU A 791 4.18 -53.02 -9.08
C GLU A 791 5.25 -54.12 -9.11
N GLU A 792 4.92 -55.25 -8.46
CA GLU A 792 5.39 -56.55 -8.90
C GLU A 792 4.88 -56.76 -10.34
N ARG A 793 5.74 -56.47 -11.32
CA ARG A 793 5.50 -56.81 -12.72
C ARG A 793 5.58 -58.33 -12.87
N THR A 794 4.47 -59.02 -12.65
CA THR A 794 4.24 -60.39 -13.15
C THR A 794 2.75 -60.76 -13.14
N ALA A 795 1.89 -60.01 -13.83
CA ALA A 795 0.52 -60.47 -14.14
C ALA A 795 -0.18 -59.77 -15.32
N LEU A 796 0.56 -59.21 -16.30
CA LEU A 796 -0.03 -58.55 -17.48
C LEU A 796 0.60 -59.03 -18.80
N ARG A 797 0.90 -60.34 -18.86
CA ARG A 797 1.32 -61.02 -20.09
C ARG A 797 0.39 -62.14 -20.55
N ASP A 798 -0.58 -62.55 -19.72
CA ASP A 798 -1.54 -63.62 -20.03
C ASP A 798 -2.99 -63.11 -20.17
N ALA A 799 -3.22 -62.13 -21.03
CA ALA A 799 -4.57 -61.76 -21.48
C ALA A 799 -4.60 -61.18 -22.91
N ARG A 800 -3.68 -61.62 -23.78
CA ARG A 800 -3.83 -61.47 -25.24
C ARG A 800 -4.10 -62.85 -25.83
N GLY A 801 -5.36 -63.26 -25.77
CA GLY A 801 -5.80 -64.50 -26.40
C GLY A 801 -7.22 -64.87 -25.98
N ALA A 802 -8.22 -64.19 -26.56
CA ALA A 802 -9.54 -64.72 -26.94
C ALA A 802 -10.59 -63.60 -27.03
N HIS A 803 -10.92 -63.19 -28.26
CA HIS A 803 -12.29 -62.85 -28.64
C HIS A 803 -12.98 -64.19 -29.04
N PRO A 804 -14.31 -64.36 -28.85
CA PRO A 804 -15.29 -63.75 -29.75
C PRO A 804 -16.60 -63.23 -29.13
N ASP A 805 -17.19 -62.28 -29.87
CA ASP A 805 -18.61 -62.00 -30.16
C ASP A 805 -19.71 -62.04 -29.08
N LEU A 806 -20.47 -60.93 -28.99
CA LEU A 806 -21.84 -60.89 -29.53
C LEU A 806 -22.38 -59.46 -29.67
N SER A 807 -22.91 -59.21 -30.87
CA SER A 807 -23.57 -58.00 -31.37
C SER A 807 -25.09 -58.01 -31.11
N TYR A 808 -25.74 -56.96 -31.65
CA TYR A 808 -27.18 -56.69 -31.87
C TYR A 808 -27.82 -55.73 -30.87
N GLY A 809 -28.58 -54.70 -31.27
CA GLY A 809 -29.09 -54.33 -32.60
C GLY A 809 -30.32 -53.44 -32.42
N VAL A 810 -30.48 -52.44 -33.30
CA VAL A 810 -31.64 -51.54 -33.40
C VAL A 810 -32.82 -52.28 -34.07
N GLY A 811 -34.06 -52.03 -33.64
CA GLY A 811 -35.28 -52.49 -34.33
C GLY A 811 -36.61 -51.96 -33.76
N GLU A 812 -37.23 -51.10 -34.58
CA GLU A 812 -38.60 -50.54 -34.69
C GLU A 812 -39.82 -51.05 -33.87
N GLU A 813 -40.60 -50.05 -33.44
CA GLU A 813 -42.05 -49.81 -33.62
C GLU A 813 -43.10 -50.95 -33.45
N GLN A 814 -43.95 -50.87 -32.41
CA GLN A 814 -45.40 -50.98 -32.56
C GLN A 814 -46.21 -50.39 -31.38
N LYS A 815 -47.31 -49.71 -31.74
CA LYS A 815 -48.31 -49.01 -30.95
C LYS A 815 -49.01 -49.88 -29.89
N ASP A 816 -49.25 -49.34 -28.69
CA ASP A 816 -50.60 -48.86 -28.32
C ASP A 816 -50.65 -48.07 -27.00
N SER A 817 -51.62 -47.16 -26.98
CA SER A 817 -52.12 -46.21 -25.98
C SER A 817 -51.88 -46.43 -24.47
N SER A 818 -51.43 -45.39 -23.76
CA SER A 818 -52.32 -44.55 -22.91
C SER A 818 -51.54 -43.46 -22.14
N SER A 819 -52.06 -42.24 -22.23
CA SER A 819 -51.82 -41.01 -21.46
C SER A 819 -51.12 -41.11 -20.09
N THR A 820 -50.08 -40.27 -19.87
CA THR A 820 -50.05 -39.13 -18.92
C THR A 820 -48.62 -38.57 -18.77
N SER A 821 -48.50 -37.23 -18.79
CA SER A 821 -47.25 -36.46 -18.63
C SER A 821 -46.74 -36.47 -17.19
N PRO A 822 -45.42 -36.35 -16.96
CA PRO A 822 -45.00 -35.31 -16.01
C PRO A 822 -43.70 -34.56 -16.37
N SER A 823 -43.82 -33.22 -16.30
CA SER A 823 -42.92 -32.21 -15.71
C SER A 823 -41.42 -32.51 -15.46
N ARG A 824 -40.59 -31.59 -15.97
CA ARG A 824 -39.17 -31.34 -15.60
C ARG A 824 -38.91 -31.32 -14.08
N PRO A 825 -37.76 -31.80 -13.59
CA PRO A 825 -37.36 -31.64 -12.20
C PRO A 825 -36.77 -30.23 -11.93
N PRO A 826 -36.91 -29.68 -10.71
CA PRO A 826 -36.45 -28.34 -10.37
C PRO A 826 -34.96 -28.32 -9.97
N ARG A 827 -34.30 -27.20 -10.28
CA ARG A 827 -32.98 -26.81 -9.75
C ARG A 827 -33.10 -26.40 -8.28
N PRO A 828 -32.22 -26.82 -7.35
CA PRO A 828 -32.20 -26.25 -6.02
C PRO A 828 -31.29 -25.02 -6.00
N VAL A 829 -31.89 -23.83 -5.88
CA VAL A 829 -31.25 -22.65 -5.31
C VAL A 829 -31.62 -22.66 -3.84
N VAL A 830 -30.64 -22.80 -2.94
CA VAL A 830 -30.88 -22.69 -1.51
C VAL A 830 -30.94 -21.20 -1.15
N ASP A 831 -32.10 -20.76 -0.68
CA ASP A 831 -32.35 -19.42 -0.17
C ASP A 831 -31.70 -19.30 1.23
N VAL A 832 -30.70 -18.42 1.36
CA VAL A 832 -29.87 -18.22 2.58
C VAL A 832 -30.61 -17.39 3.65
N ARG A 833 -31.94 -17.23 3.55
CA ARG A 833 -32.73 -16.33 4.43
C ARG A 833 -33.39 -16.97 5.65
N THR A 834 -33.20 -18.26 5.94
CA THR A 834 -33.82 -18.89 7.12
C THR A 834 -32.80 -19.24 8.20
N LEU A 835 -32.36 -18.21 8.94
CA LEU A 835 -31.88 -18.36 10.32
C LEU A 835 -32.63 -17.33 11.18
N PRO A 836 -33.21 -17.71 12.34
CA PRO A 836 -34.03 -16.79 13.11
C PRO A 836 -33.15 -15.69 13.76
N PRO A 837 -33.60 -14.42 13.74
CA PRO A 837 -32.97 -13.36 14.52
C PRO A 837 -33.52 -13.37 15.96
N HIS A 838 -32.69 -12.92 16.92
CA HIS A 838 -32.98 -12.61 18.34
C HIS A 838 -32.69 -13.69 19.39
N ALA A 839 -31.53 -13.59 20.02
CA ALA A 839 -31.27 -13.05 21.37
C ALA A 839 -29.74 -13.01 21.47
N TRP A 840 -29.06 -11.95 21.90
CA TRP A 840 -28.88 -11.55 23.29
C TRP A 840 -28.30 -10.14 23.30
N GLY A 841 -28.89 -9.26 24.10
CA GLY A 841 -28.33 -7.97 24.46
C GLY A 841 -28.05 -7.91 25.97
N GLY A 842 -26.98 -7.22 26.34
CA GLY A 842 -26.82 -6.59 27.65
C GLY A 842 -25.91 -7.31 28.67
N PRO A 843 -25.13 -6.57 29.49
CA PRO A 843 -23.90 -7.05 30.10
C PRO A 843 -24.09 -7.59 31.53
N GLY A 844 -23.37 -8.65 31.88
CA GLY A 844 -23.36 -9.24 33.23
C GLY A 844 -21.94 -9.51 33.72
N ARG A 845 -21.57 -8.84 34.81
CA ARG A 845 -20.34 -9.04 35.58
C ARG A 845 -20.35 -10.40 36.29
N GLY A 846 -19.18 -11.03 36.39
CA GLY A 846 -18.73 -11.70 37.62
C GLY A 846 -18.66 -13.24 37.62
N LEU A 847 -17.49 -13.71 38.10
CA LEU A 847 -17.14 -15.05 38.61
C LEU A 847 -16.72 -16.08 37.54
N GLY A 848 -15.56 -16.74 37.61
CA GLY A 848 -14.54 -16.80 38.66
C GLY A 848 -13.28 -17.56 38.16
N LYS A 849 -12.20 -17.35 38.89
CA LYS A 849 -10.82 -17.85 38.68
C LYS A 849 -10.72 -19.37 38.55
N ALA A 850 -9.94 -19.83 37.56
CA ALA A 850 -9.04 -21.00 37.62
C ALA A 850 -8.27 -21.00 36.28
N GLY A 851 -6.97 -21.19 36.16
CA GLY A 851 -5.87 -21.46 37.06
C GLY A 851 -4.65 -21.54 36.13
N VAL A 852 -3.59 -20.82 36.48
CA VAL A 852 -2.32 -20.77 35.75
C VAL A 852 -1.71 -22.16 35.69
N GLY A 853 -1.26 -22.58 34.50
CA GLY A 853 -0.51 -23.82 34.27
C GLY A 853 0.43 -23.63 33.10
N SER A 854 1.66 -23.29 33.43
CA SER A 854 2.81 -22.99 32.57
C SER A 854 3.44 -24.23 31.94
N SER A 855 3.73 -24.11 30.63
CA SER A 855 4.92 -24.58 29.90
C SER A 855 5.17 -26.08 29.68
N PRO A 856 6.03 -26.46 28.71
CA PRO A 856 6.64 -25.67 27.61
C PRO A 856 6.04 -25.96 26.23
#